data_AF-A0ABD7N787-F1
#
_entry.id   AF-A0ABD7N787-F1
#
_cell.length_a   1.000
_cell.length_b   1.000
_cell.length_c   1.000
_cell.angle_alpha   90.00
_cell.angle_beta   90.00
_cell.angle_gamma   90.00
#
_symmetry.space_group_name_H-M   'P 1'
#
loop_
_entity.id
_entity.type
_entity.pdbx_description
1 polymer ?
#
loop_
_entity_poly.entity_id
_entity_poly.type
_entity_poly.pdbx_seq_one_letter_code
_entity_poly.pdbx_strand_id
1 'polypeptide(L)'
;MFKLFSAFRKDKVWDFNGGIHPPEMKTQSNGTPLRQVSLPQRFVIPLKQHIGAEGELCVKVGDRVLRGQPLTRGWGRMLPVHAPTSGTVAAIAPHTTAHPSALAEMSVIIDADGEDRWIERDGWSDYQTRTREALIERIHQFGVAGLGGAGFPTGSKLRGGGDKIKTLIINAAECEPYITADDRLMQDCAAQIVEGIRILAHILQPDEVLIGIEDNKPQAISMLRAVLCDAHGISLRVIPTKYPSGGAKQLTQILTGKQVPHGGRSSDIGVLMQNVGTAYAVKRAVIDGEPLTERVVTLTGEAVTRPGNVWARLGTPVRHLLNDAGFCASAEPMVIMGGPLMGFTLPGLDVPVVKITNCLLAPSASEMGEPQEEKGCIRCSACADACPADLLPQQLYWFSKGQQHDKATAHNLADCIECGACAWVCPSNIPLVQYFRQEKAEIAAIRLEEQRAAEAKARFEARQARLEREKAARAERHKKAAVQPAAKDQDAINAALARVRDKQRDAAQPIVIQAGAKPDNSEAIAAREARKAEARARKAQQQSAPVETPSTDAADPRKAAVEAAIARAKARKAEQQAAPAETPAAEPVDPRKAAVEAAIARAKARKAEQQAAPAETPPAEAVAPRKAAVEAAIARAKARKAEQQAAQAEAPQAEPVDPRKAALEAAIARAKARKAEQQAAPAEAPPAEPVDPRKAAVEAAIARAKARKAEQQAAQADIASTAANDDPRKAAVAAAIARVQARKATQQAVNEE
;
A
#
# COMPACT_ATOMS: atom_id res chain seq x y z
N MET A 1 -0.84 3.84 -51.37
CA MET A 1 -2.07 3.05 -51.61
C MET A 1 -2.27 1.89 -50.61
N PHE A 2 -1.22 1.19 -50.15
CA PHE A 2 -1.33 0.01 -49.26
C PHE A 2 -1.94 0.19 -47.83
N LYS A 3 -2.26 1.41 -47.37
CA LYS A 3 -2.80 1.65 -46.02
C LYS A 3 -4.33 1.51 -45.89
N LEU A 4 -5.10 1.46 -46.98
CA LEU A 4 -6.58 1.37 -46.88
C LEU A 4 -7.06 -0.04 -46.46
N PHE A 5 -6.40 -1.10 -46.92
CA PHE A 5 -6.81 -2.49 -46.66
C PHE A 5 -6.37 -3.03 -45.28
N SER A 6 -5.61 -2.27 -44.47
CA SER A 6 -5.28 -2.68 -43.09
C SER A 6 -6.43 -2.39 -42.10
N ALA A 7 -7.37 -1.51 -42.45
CA ALA A 7 -8.49 -1.16 -41.59
C ALA A 7 -9.51 -2.30 -41.38
N PHE A 8 -9.57 -3.25 -42.31
CA PHE A 8 -10.53 -4.37 -42.34
C PHE A 8 -9.91 -5.74 -42.01
N ARG A 9 -8.67 -5.81 -41.53
CA ARG A 9 -8.08 -7.08 -41.10
C ARG A 9 -8.73 -7.53 -39.78
N LYS A 10 -9.22 -8.76 -39.76
CA LYS A 10 -9.78 -9.44 -38.57
C LYS A 10 -8.77 -9.52 -37.40
N ASP A 11 -7.48 -9.44 -37.72
CA ASP A 11 -6.34 -9.51 -36.81
C ASP A 11 -5.55 -8.19 -36.76
N LYS A 12 -6.24 -7.04 -36.77
CA LYS A 12 -5.59 -5.74 -36.62
C LYS A 12 -4.92 -5.63 -35.23
N VAL A 13 -3.67 -5.19 -35.24
CA VAL A 13 -2.91 -4.80 -34.04
C VAL A 13 -2.68 -3.29 -34.12
N TRP A 14 -2.80 -2.60 -32.99
CA TRP A 14 -2.57 -1.17 -32.84
C TRP A 14 -1.23 -0.91 -32.13
N ASP A 15 -0.72 0.32 -32.22
CA ASP A 15 0.45 0.78 -31.46
C ASP A 15 0.05 1.71 -30.30
N PHE A 16 0.97 1.93 -29.37
CA PHE A 16 0.87 2.84 -28.24
C PHE A 16 2.07 3.80 -28.20
N ASN A 17 1.88 4.98 -27.59
CA ASN A 17 2.94 6.00 -27.55
C ASN A 17 4.10 5.60 -26.62
N GLY A 18 5.29 6.12 -26.90
CA GLY A 18 6.51 5.86 -26.14
C GLY A 18 6.89 4.38 -26.05
N GLY A 19 7.49 3.98 -24.93
CA GLY A 19 8.15 2.69 -24.76
C GLY A 19 9.60 2.68 -25.25
N ILE A 20 10.28 1.54 -25.04
CA ILE A 20 11.70 1.33 -25.35
C ILE A 20 11.95 -0.11 -25.84
N HIS A 21 13.13 -0.33 -26.43
CA HIS A 21 13.60 -1.64 -26.90
C HIS A 21 14.91 -2.03 -26.19
N PRO A 22 14.87 -2.41 -24.91
CA PRO A 22 16.05 -2.91 -24.20
C PRO A 22 16.48 -4.28 -24.77
N PRO A 23 17.76 -4.68 -24.63
CA PRO A 23 18.20 -6.05 -24.92
C PRO A 23 17.36 -7.07 -24.15
N GLU A 24 16.83 -8.08 -24.84
CA GLU A 24 15.79 -8.94 -24.27
C GLU A 24 16.33 -9.95 -23.24
N MET A 25 17.56 -10.42 -23.43
CA MET A 25 18.31 -11.34 -22.55
C MET A 25 17.62 -12.67 -22.20
N LYS A 26 16.56 -13.05 -22.95
CA LYS A 26 15.76 -14.26 -22.71
C LYS A 26 16.50 -15.57 -22.95
N THR A 27 17.49 -15.58 -23.83
CA THR A 27 18.20 -16.80 -24.29
C THR A 27 18.96 -17.51 -23.17
N GLN A 28 19.38 -16.79 -22.11
CA GLN A 28 20.06 -17.38 -20.95
C GLN A 28 19.20 -18.45 -20.26
N SER A 29 17.90 -18.22 -20.12
CA SER A 29 17.00 -19.00 -19.24
C SER A 29 15.91 -19.77 -19.98
N ASN A 30 15.62 -19.44 -21.24
CA ASN A 30 14.55 -20.10 -22.01
C ASN A 30 14.94 -21.48 -22.60
N GLY A 31 16.25 -21.73 -22.74
CA GLY A 31 16.79 -22.90 -23.46
C GLY A 31 16.61 -24.27 -22.76
N THR A 32 16.04 -24.32 -21.55
CA THR A 32 15.86 -25.56 -20.78
C THR A 32 14.40 -25.77 -20.36
N PRO A 33 13.89 -27.01 -20.29
CA PRO A 33 12.56 -27.33 -19.76
C PRO A 33 12.36 -26.89 -18.30
N LEU A 34 11.10 -26.70 -17.90
CA LEU A 34 10.76 -26.42 -16.49
C LEU A 34 11.33 -27.51 -15.56
N ARG A 35 12.17 -27.09 -14.61
CA ARG A 35 12.80 -27.99 -13.62
C ARG A 35 12.03 -28.01 -12.30
N GLN A 36 11.99 -29.16 -11.66
CA GLN A 36 11.68 -29.26 -10.22
C GLN A 36 12.94 -28.93 -9.41
N VAL A 37 12.77 -28.38 -8.21
CA VAL A 37 13.84 -28.12 -7.25
C VAL A 37 13.57 -28.95 -5.99
N SER A 38 14.62 -29.40 -5.31
CA SER A 38 14.50 -30.10 -4.02
C SER A 38 13.74 -29.25 -3.00
N LEU A 39 13.04 -29.88 -2.06
CA LEU A 39 12.36 -29.16 -0.99
C LEU A 39 13.39 -28.66 0.04
N PRO A 40 13.36 -27.37 0.46
CA PRO A 40 14.10 -26.92 1.63
C PRO A 40 13.53 -27.55 2.91
N GLN A 41 14.35 -27.65 3.95
CA GLN A 41 13.92 -28.14 5.27
C GLN A 41 12.92 -27.20 5.96
N ARG A 42 12.93 -25.91 5.62
CA ARG A 42 12.11 -24.87 6.25
C ARG A 42 11.51 -23.93 5.21
N PHE A 43 10.23 -23.63 5.38
CA PHE A 43 9.47 -22.67 4.61
C PHE A 43 9.00 -21.51 5.49
N VAL A 44 8.99 -20.30 4.94
CA VAL A 44 8.46 -19.10 5.59
C VAL A 44 7.34 -18.54 4.72
N ILE A 45 6.11 -18.56 5.21
CA ILE A 45 4.92 -18.16 4.44
C ILE A 45 4.38 -16.86 5.05
N PRO A 46 4.70 -15.68 4.47
CA PRO A 46 4.07 -14.42 4.85
C PRO A 46 2.55 -14.50 4.67
N LEU A 47 1.78 -13.96 5.62
CA LEU A 47 0.32 -13.97 5.54
C LEU A 47 -0.19 -13.05 4.41
N LYS A 48 0.59 -12.03 4.06
CA LYS A 48 0.29 -11.05 3.03
C LYS A 48 1.18 -11.27 1.80
N GLN A 49 0.59 -11.81 0.74
CA GLN A 49 1.26 -12.07 -0.55
C GLN A 49 0.47 -11.51 -1.74
N HIS A 50 -0.37 -10.50 -1.48
CA HIS A 50 -1.37 -10.00 -2.40
C HIS A 50 -1.79 -8.57 -2.01
N ILE A 51 -2.47 -7.86 -2.93
CA ILE A 51 -3.10 -6.57 -2.63
C ILE A 51 -4.36 -6.81 -1.79
N GLY A 52 -4.26 -6.53 -0.49
CA GLY A 52 -5.32 -6.75 0.49
C GLY A 52 -4.80 -6.60 1.93
N ALA A 53 -5.65 -6.96 2.88
CA ALA A 53 -5.23 -7.30 4.23
C ALA A 53 -4.82 -8.79 4.28
N GLU A 54 -4.02 -9.16 5.27
CA GLU A 54 -3.65 -10.55 5.53
C GLU A 54 -4.86 -11.43 5.90
N GLY A 55 -4.76 -12.74 5.67
CA GLY A 55 -5.80 -13.70 6.06
C GLY A 55 -5.76 -14.05 7.55
N GLU A 56 -6.90 -14.45 8.10
CA GLU A 56 -7.03 -14.92 9.49
C GLU A 56 -6.43 -16.32 9.67
N LEU A 57 -5.55 -16.49 10.67
CA LEU A 57 -4.87 -17.76 10.94
C LEU A 57 -5.83 -18.91 11.25
N CYS A 58 -5.62 -20.04 10.58
CA CYS A 58 -6.34 -21.31 10.80
C CYS A 58 -5.49 -22.37 11.53
N VAL A 59 -4.20 -22.11 11.74
CA VAL A 59 -3.23 -23.01 12.37
C VAL A 59 -2.54 -22.36 13.58
N LYS A 60 -1.91 -23.19 14.41
CA LYS A 60 -1.13 -22.82 15.61
C LYS A 60 0.26 -23.44 15.55
N VAL A 61 1.17 -22.92 16.38
CA VAL A 61 2.49 -23.53 16.58
C VAL A 61 2.33 -24.95 17.16
N GLY A 62 3.03 -25.91 16.55
CA GLY A 62 2.94 -27.34 16.87
C GLY A 62 1.97 -28.14 16.00
N ASP A 63 1.09 -27.49 15.22
CA ASP A 63 0.16 -28.21 14.34
C ASP A 63 0.92 -28.91 13.20
N ARG A 64 0.53 -30.15 12.89
CA ARG A 64 0.93 -30.81 11.64
C ARG A 64 0.05 -30.31 10.50
N VAL A 65 0.66 -30.09 9.33
CA VAL A 65 -0.01 -29.61 8.13
C VAL A 65 0.33 -30.47 6.93
N LEU A 66 -0.63 -30.61 6.01
CA LEU A 66 -0.46 -31.26 4.71
C LEU A 66 -0.28 -30.21 3.60
N ARG A 67 0.41 -30.56 2.52
CA ARG A 67 0.55 -29.73 1.33
C ARG A 67 -0.83 -29.35 0.78
N GLY A 68 -1.03 -28.05 0.54
CA GLY A 68 -2.30 -27.49 0.10
C GLY A 68 -3.29 -27.18 1.23
N GLN A 69 -3.02 -27.55 2.49
CA GLN A 69 -3.89 -27.18 3.61
C GLN A 69 -3.92 -25.66 3.80
N PRO A 70 -5.10 -25.02 3.98
CA PRO A 70 -5.19 -23.59 4.24
C PRO A 70 -4.57 -23.24 5.61
N LEU A 71 -3.57 -22.36 5.59
CA LEU A 71 -2.95 -21.79 6.79
C LEU A 71 -3.73 -20.56 7.28
N THR A 72 -4.41 -19.88 6.36
CA THR A 72 -5.33 -18.78 6.65
C THR A 72 -6.66 -18.92 5.92
N ARG A 73 -7.68 -18.23 6.45
CA ARG A 73 -8.95 -17.97 5.78
C ARG A 73 -9.04 -16.49 5.43
N GLY A 74 -9.75 -16.16 4.35
CA GLY A 74 -9.93 -14.77 3.95
C GLY A 74 -11.10 -14.59 3.00
N TRP A 75 -11.66 -13.39 2.99
CA TRP A 75 -12.81 -13.02 2.17
C TRP A 75 -12.55 -11.72 1.40
N GLY A 76 -13.25 -11.57 0.26
CA GLY A 76 -13.14 -10.36 -0.56
C GLY A 76 -11.72 -10.14 -1.08
N ARG A 77 -10.99 -9.18 -0.48
CA ARG A 77 -9.59 -8.89 -0.83
C ARG A 77 -8.55 -9.63 0.01
N MET A 78 -8.95 -10.28 1.10
CA MET A 78 -8.06 -11.16 1.88
C MET A 78 -8.02 -12.53 1.19
N LEU A 79 -6.90 -12.90 0.56
CA LEU A 79 -6.69 -14.24 0.01
C LEU A 79 -6.08 -15.18 1.06
N PRO A 80 -6.57 -16.42 1.15
CA PRO A 80 -5.88 -17.51 1.82
C PRO A 80 -4.43 -17.73 1.32
N VAL A 81 -3.58 -18.18 2.24
CA VAL A 81 -2.29 -18.81 1.96
C VAL A 81 -2.32 -20.26 2.45
N HIS A 82 -1.60 -21.14 1.74
CA HIS A 82 -1.66 -22.59 1.92
C HIS A 82 -0.28 -23.13 2.28
N ALA A 83 -0.24 -24.27 2.95
CA ALA A 83 0.99 -25.00 3.24
C ALA A 83 1.64 -25.45 1.92
N PRO A 84 2.90 -25.08 1.64
CA PRO A 84 3.56 -25.42 0.39
C PRO A 84 3.97 -26.90 0.31
N THR A 85 4.15 -27.55 1.47
CA THR A 85 4.54 -28.94 1.65
C THR A 85 3.90 -29.50 2.93
N SER A 86 4.07 -30.78 3.23
CA SER A 86 3.72 -31.36 4.54
C SER A 86 4.81 -31.10 5.59
N GLY A 87 4.41 -30.99 6.85
CA GLY A 87 5.34 -30.69 7.94
C GLY A 87 4.68 -30.27 9.23
N THR A 88 5.42 -29.56 10.07
CA THR A 88 4.95 -29.02 11.36
C THR A 88 5.12 -27.50 11.39
N VAL A 89 4.12 -26.78 11.90
CA VAL A 89 4.19 -25.33 12.12
C VAL A 89 5.16 -25.05 13.28
N ALA A 90 6.40 -24.71 12.95
CA ALA A 90 7.47 -24.46 13.91
C ALA A 90 7.31 -23.12 14.65
N ALA A 91 6.79 -22.09 13.97
CA ALA A 91 6.53 -20.78 14.56
C ALA A 91 5.48 -19.97 13.77
N ILE A 92 4.87 -18.99 14.43
CA ILE A 92 4.08 -17.93 13.79
C ILE A 92 4.63 -16.60 14.31
N ALA A 93 5.42 -15.91 13.51
CA ALA A 93 6.24 -14.77 13.94
C ALA A 93 6.51 -13.77 12.79
N PRO A 94 6.91 -12.52 13.10
CA PRO A 94 7.41 -11.60 12.08
C PRO A 94 8.69 -12.14 11.42
N HIS A 95 8.75 -12.11 10.09
CA HIS A 95 9.94 -12.46 9.30
C HIS A 95 10.16 -11.44 8.19
N THR A 96 11.43 -11.13 7.88
CA THR A 96 11.79 -10.24 6.77
C THR A 96 11.24 -10.78 5.44
N THR A 97 10.54 -9.92 4.71
CA THR A 97 9.93 -10.24 3.42
C THR A 97 10.74 -9.67 2.25
N ALA A 98 10.42 -10.11 1.03
CA ALA A 98 10.94 -9.52 -0.20
C ALA A 98 10.32 -8.13 -0.43
N HIS A 99 10.82 -7.13 0.28
CA HIS A 99 10.42 -5.72 0.17
C HIS A 99 11.68 -4.83 0.32
N PRO A 100 11.83 -3.73 -0.46
CA PRO A 100 13.02 -2.88 -0.42
C PRO A 100 13.39 -2.37 0.99
N SER A 101 12.38 -2.08 1.82
CA SER A 101 12.58 -1.59 3.19
C SER A 101 12.86 -2.68 4.24
N ALA A 102 13.09 -3.94 3.83
CA ALA A 102 13.34 -5.08 4.70
C ALA A 102 12.30 -5.29 5.84
N LEU A 103 11.04 -4.92 5.58
CA LEU A 103 9.98 -4.99 6.59
C LEU A 103 9.68 -6.44 6.97
N ALA A 104 9.58 -6.67 8.28
CA ALA A 104 9.13 -7.93 8.83
C ALA A 104 7.60 -7.99 8.81
N GLU A 105 7.04 -9.02 8.18
CA GLU A 105 5.60 -9.29 8.17
C GLU A 105 5.31 -10.60 8.91
N MET A 106 4.12 -10.71 9.50
CA MET A 106 3.68 -11.96 10.14
C MET A 106 3.73 -13.11 9.13
N SER A 107 4.35 -14.21 9.55
CA SER A 107 4.62 -15.37 8.71
C SER A 107 4.38 -16.66 9.49
N VAL A 108 3.87 -17.69 8.81
CA VAL A 108 3.86 -19.07 9.30
C VAL A 108 5.17 -19.73 8.88
N ILE A 109 5.92 -20.27 9.83
CA ILE A 109 7.16 -21.00 9.58
C ILE A 109 6.87 -22.48 9.71
N ILE A 110 7.17 -23.25 8.66
CA ILE A 110 6.92 -24.69 8.59
C ILE A 110 8.25 -25.42 8.43
N ASP A 111 8.51 -26.37 9.33
CA ASP A 111 9.57 -27.35 9.17
C ASP A 111 9.00 -28.56 8.41
N ALA A 112 9.59 -28.87 7.26
CA ALA A 112 9.10 -29.90 6.35
C ALA A 112 9.38 -31.30 6.90
N ASP A 113 8.44 -32.23 6.72
CA ASP A 113 8.64 -33.65 7.07
C ASP A 113 9.40 -34.43 5.98
N GLY A 114 9.57 -33.83 4.80
CA GLY A 114 10.22 -34.43 3.64
C GLY A 114 9.29 -35.32 2.79
N GLU A 115 8.03 -35.49 3.17
CA GLU A 115 7.09 -36.41 2.52
C GLU A 115 6.23 -35.77 1.41
N ASP A 116 6.14 -34.42 1.36
CA ASP A 116 5.30 -33.61 0.45
C ASP A 116 3.82 -34.06 0.33
N ARG A 117 3.28 -34.68 1.38
CA ARG A 117 1.92 -35.26 1.41
C ARG A 117 0.86 -34.19 1.20
N TRP A 118 0.04 -34.39 0.17
CA TRP A 118 -1.10 -33.54 -0.13
C TRP A 118 -2.30 -33.78 0.77
N ILE A 119 -3.16 -32.75 0.88
CA ILE A 119 -4.58 -32.91 1.20
C ILE A 119 -5.29 -33.77 0.14
N GLU A 120 -6.51 -34.24 0.44
CA GLU A 120 -7.41 -34.76 -0.59
C GLU A 120 -7.70 -33.67 -1.64
N ARG A 121 -7.70 -34.04 -2.92
CA ARG A 121 -7.85 -33.13 -4.07
C ARG A 121 -9.19 -33.40 -4.78
N ASP A 122 -10.20 -32.60 -4.47
CA ASP A 122 -11.58 -32.73 -4.95
C ASP A 122 -11.80 -32.04 -6.32
N GLY A 123 -11.06 -32.45 -7.35
CA GLY A 123 -11.09 -31.82 -8.67
C GLY A 123 -12.48 -31.71 -9.33
N TRP A 124 -12.85 -30.52 -9.82
CA TRP A 124 -14.09 -30.26 -10.56
C TRP A 124 -13.84 -30.28 -12.07
N SER A 125 -13.69 -31.48 -12.64
CA SER A 125 -13.64 -31.68 -14.09
C SER A 125 -14.95 -31.29 -14.79
N ASP A 126 -16.06 -31.33 -14.06
CA ASP A 126 -17.43 -30.99 -14.49
C ASP A 126 -17.76 -29.50 -14.31
N TYR A 127 -16.76 -28.60 -14.35
CA TYR A 127 -16.89 -27.21 -13.94
C TYR A 127 -18.02 -26.44 -14.65
N GLN A 128 -18.41 -26.84 -15.86
CA GLN A 128 -19.49 -26.21 -16.62
C GLN A 128 -20.89 -26.40 -15.99
N THR A 129 -21.03 -27.36 -15.07
CA THR A 129 -22.26 -27.58 -14.29
C THR A 129 -22.34 -26.70 -13.03
N ARG A 130 -21.22 -26.07 -12.65
CA ARG A 130 -21.08 -25.32 -11.40
C ARG A 130 -21.51 -23.87 -11.62
N THR A 131 -22.15 -23.27 -10.61
CA THR A 131 -22.49 -21.84 -10.65
C THR A 131 -21.23 -20.98 -10.72
N ARG A 132 -21.34 -19.82 -11.39
CA ARG A 132 -20.32 -18.78 -11.45
C ARG A 132 -19.73 -18.45 -10.08
N GLU A 133 -20.58 -18.27 -9.08
CA GLU A 133 -20.21 -17.89 -7.72
C GLU A 133 -19.38 -18.99 -7.03
N ALA A 134 -19.75 -20.26 -7.23
CA ALA A 134 -18.99 -21.40 -6.71
C ALA A 134 -17.59 -21.51 -7.33
N LEU A 135 -17.46 -21.29 -8.65
CA LEU A 135 -16.16 -21.27 -9.32
C LEU A 135 -15.29 -20.11 -8.85
N ILE A 136 -15.85 -18.90 -8.75
CA ILE A 136 -15.16 -17.72 -8.22
C ILE A 136 -14.72 -17.92 -6.77
N GLU A 137 -15.58 -18.52 -5.93
CA GLU A 137 -15.25 -18.78 -4.52
C GLU A 137 -14.20 -19.89 -4.39
N ARG A 138 -14.24 -20.93 -5.22
CA ARG A 138 -13.16 -21.94 -5.28
C ARG A 138 -11.83 -21.30 -5.65
N ILE A 139 -11.78 -20.49 -6.72
CA ILE A 139 -10.57 -19.75 -7.13
C ILE A 139 -10.07 -18.82 -6.00
N HIS A 140 -10.97 -18.19 -5.25
CA HIS A 140 -10.62 -17.34 -4.11
C HIS A 140 -10.07 -18.14 -2.93
N GLN A 141 -10.78 -19.18 -2.48
CA GLN A 141 -10.36 -20.00 -1.34
C GLN A 141 -9.06 -20.76 -1.60
N PHE A 142 -8.82 -21.18 -2.85
CA PHE A 142 -7.57 -21.80 -3.30
C PHE A 142 -6.40 -20.80 -3.43
N GLY A 143 -6.63 -19.54 -3.04
CA GLY A 143 -5.59 -18.53 -2.86
C GLY A 143 -5.05 -17.93 -4.15
N VAL A 144 -5.75 -18.08 -5.28
CA VAL A 144 -5.27 -17.66 -6.60
C VAL A 144 -5.19 -16.13 -6.67
N ALA A 145 -3.97 -15.62 -6.84
CA ALA A 145 -3.67 -14.21 -7.10
C ALA A 145 -3.27 -14.00 -8.57
N GLY A 146 -3.32 -12.75 -9.04
CA GLY A 146 -2.76 -12.37 -10.34
C GLY A 146 -1.24 -12.46 -10.33
N LEU A 147 -0.70 -13.48 -11.01
CA LEU A 147 0.72 -13.86 -10.96
C LEU A 147 1.66 -12.97 -11.79
N GLY A 148 1.11 -12.09 -12.64
CA GLY A 148 1.84 -11.07 -13.42
C GLY A 148 2.34 -9.87 -12.59
N GLY A 149 2.83 -10.09 -11.37
CA GLY A 149 3.51 -9.09 -10.54
C GLY A 149 2.66 -8.39 -9.47
N ALA A 150 1.48 -7.86 -9.80
CA ALA A 150 0.73 -7.03 -8.83
C ALA A 150 0.01 -7.82 -7.71
N GLY A 151 -0.18 -9.14 -7.84
CA GLY A 151 -0.79 -9.96 -6.78
C GLY A 151 -2.25 -9.59 -6.44
N PHE A 152 -3.04 -9.09 -7.40
CA PHE A 152 -4.47 -8.82 -7.16
C PHE A 152 -5.26 -10.12 -6.90
N PRO A 153 -6.17 -10.17 -5.92
CA PRO A 153 -7.04 -11.32 -5.71
C PRO A 153 -7.92 -11.66 -6.94
N THR A 154 -7.71 -12.84 -7.52
CA THR A 154 -8.34 -13.23 -8.78
C THR A 154 -9.86 -13.33 -8.63
N GLY A 155 -10.37 -13.93 -7.56
CA GLY A 155 -11.81 -14.00 -7.28
C GLY A 155 -12.47 -12.61 -7.20
N SER A 156 -11.88 -11.65 -6.48
CA SER A 156 -12.37 -10.26 -6.44
C SER A 156 -12.39 -9.60 -7.82
N LYS A 157 -11.38 -9.87 -8.66
CA LYS A 157 -11.27 -9.31 -10.00
C LYS A 157 -12.35 -9.86 -10.95
N LEU A 158 -12.66 -11.15 -10.85
CA LEU A 158 -13.75 -11.79 -11.59
C LEU A 158 -15.12 -11.24 -11.16
N ARG A 159 -15.39 -11.11 -9.85
CA ARG A 159 -16.61 -10.47 -9.32
C ARG A 159 -16.76 -9.03 -9.80
N GLY A 160 -15.67 -8.26 -9.79
CA GLY A 160 -15.67 -6.85 -10.19
C GLY A 160 -15.92 -6.62 -11.69
N GLY A 161 -15.66 -7.62 -12.54
CA GLY A 161 -16.01 -7.56 -13.96
C GLY A 161 -17.51 -7.75 -14.21
N GLY A 162 -18.13 -8.71 -13.53
CA GLY A 162 -19.55 -9.05 -13.73
C GLY A 162 -19.86 -9.36 -15.19
N ASP A 163 -21.09 -9.07 -15.62
CA ASP A 163 -21.57 -9.30 -17.00
C ASP A 163 -21.22 -8.13 -17.94
N LYS A 164 -20.34 -7.22 -17.50
CA LYS A 164 -19.91 -6.06 -18.28
C LYS A 164 -18.68 -6.35 -19.15
N ILE A 165 -18.04 -7.50 -18.96
CA ILE A 165 -16.81 -7.87 -19.67
C ILE A 165 -17.17 -8.45 -21.03
N LYS A 166 -16.80 -7.71 -22.08
CA LYS A 166 -16.95 -8.09 -23.48
C LYS A 166 -15.70 -8.75 -24.04
N THR A 167 -14.52 -8.26 -23.63
CA THR A 167 -13.23 -8.79 -24.08
C THR A 167 -12.46 -9.33 -22.87
N LEU A 168 -12.13 -10.62 -22.89
CA LEU A 168 -11.15 -11.22 -21.98
C LEU A 168 -9.77 -11.20 -22.66
N ILE A 169 -8.83 -10.42 -22.13
CA ILE A 169 -7.44 -10.41 -22.60
C ILE A 169 -6.61 -11.37 -21.75
N ILE A 170 -5.84 -12.24 -22.39
CA ILE A 170 -4.81 -13.05 -21.76
C ILE A 170 -3.46 -12.46 -22.12
N ASN A 171 -2.76 -11.93 -21.12
CA ASN A 171 -1.45 -11.34 -21.23
C ASN A 171 -0.38 -12.46 -21.20
N ALA A 172 0.17 -12.70 -22.39
CA ALA A 172 1.27 -13.59 -22.69
C ALA A 172 2.51 -12.80 -23.16
N ALA A 173 2.56 -11.48 -22.91
CA ALA A 173 3.57 -10.61 -23.47
C ALA A 173 4.95 -10.82 -22.82
N GLU A 174 5.04 -10.86 -21.48
CA GLU A 174 6.29 -10.99 -20.70
C GLU A 174 7.43 -10.11 -21.27
N CYS A 175 7.18 -8.81 -21.37
CA CYS A 175 8.05 -7.85 -22.04
C CYS A 175 9.28 -7.38 -21.24
N GLU A 176 9.35 -7.67 -19.94
CA GLU A 176 10.49 -7.32 -19.08
C GLU A 176 11.72 -8.20 -19.44
N PRO A 177 12.92 -7.64 -19.68
CA PRO A 177 14.13 -8.40 -20.00
C PRO A 177 14.46 -9.50 -18.98
N TYR A 178 15.22 -10.51 -19.43
CA TYR A 178 15.64 -11.70 -18.68
C TYR A 178 14.52 -12.68 -18.24
N ILE A 179 13.32 -12.20 -17.90
CA ILE A 179 12.23 -13.04 -17.39
C ILE A 179 11.68 -13.97 -18.49
N THR A 180 11.58 -15.26 -18.22
CA THR A 180 11.09 -16.28 -19.18
C THR A 180 10.10 -17.28 -18.54
N ALA A 181 9.54 -16.93 -17.38
CA ALA A 181 8.69 -17.82 -16.58
C ALA A 181 7.34 -18.10 -17.26
N ASP A 182 6.71 -17.06 -17.81
CA ASP A 182 5.45 -17.18 -18.56
C ASP A 182 5.71 -17.77 -19.95
N ASP A 183 6.79 -17.39 -20.66
CA ASP A 183 7.18 -18.01 -21.93
C ASP A 183 7.39 -19.53 -21.79
N ARG A 184 8.22 -19.95 -20.83
CA ARG A 184 8.47 -21.38 -20.59
C ARG A 184 7.21 -22.11 -20.15
N LEU A 185 6.35 -21.49 -19.33
CA LEU A 185 5.05 -22.06 -18.96
C LEU A 185 4.14 -22.23 -20.19
N MET A 186 4.16 -21.31 -21.15
CA MET A 186 3.41 -21.47 -22.41
C MET A 186 3.98 -22.56 -23.31
N GLN A 187 5.29 -22.77 -23.33
CA GLN A 187 5.90 -23.88 -24.07
C GLN A 187 5.53 -25.24 -23.45
N ASP A 188 5.68 -25.39 -22.13
CA ASP A 188 5.55 -26.68 -21.44
C ASP A 188 4.11 -27.01 -20.99
N CYS A 189 3.21 -26.03 -20.89
CA CYS A 189 1.87 -26.18 -20.32
C CYS A 189 0.75 -25.48 -21.13
N ALA A 190 0.92 -25.31 -22.45
CA ALA A 190 -0.07 -24.66 -23.32
C ALA A 190 -1.52 -25.17 -23.14
N ALA A 191 -1.71 -26.50 -23.08
CA ALA A 191 -3.02 -27.12 -22.95
C ALA A 191 -3.71 -26.76 -21.62
N GLN A 192 -2.95 -26.78 -20.53
CA GLN A 192 -3.40 -26.45 -19.18
C GLN A 192 -3.71 -24.95 -19.05
N ILE A 193 -2.94 -24.08 -19.71
CA ILE A 193 -3.25 -22.64 -19.80
C ILE A 193 -4.58 -22.44 -20.54
N VAL A 194 -4.76 -23.06 -21.71
CA VAL A 194 -5.99 -22.92 -22.51
C VAL A 194 -7.21 -23.45 -21.77
N GLU A 195 -7.10 -24.52 -20.99
CA GLU A 195 -8.20 -24.98 -20.14
C GLU A 195 -8.52 -23.96 -19.01
N GLY A 196 -7.50 -23.36 -18.42
CA GLY A 196 -7.67 -22.22 -17.50
C GLY A 196 -8.38 -21.02 -18.15
N ILE A 197 -8.08 -20.74 -19.42
CA ILE A 197 -8.76 -19.70 -20.21
C ILE A 197 -10.22 -20.08 -20.46
N ARG A 198 -10.55 -21.35 -20.74
CA ARG A 198 -11.94 -21.82 -20.91
C ARG A 198 -12.76 -21.67 -19.63
N ILE A 199 -12.19 -21.97 -18.47
CA ILE A 199 -12.83 -21.73 -17.16
C ILE A 199 -13.08 -20.23 -16.95
N LEU A 200 -12.10 -19.37 -17.25
CA LEU A 200 -12.24 -17.92 -17.16
C LEU A 200 -13.33 -17.39 -18.11
N ALA A 201 -13.40 -17.91 -19.34
CA ALA A 201 -14.43 -17.57 -20.31
C ALA A 201 -15.82 -18.02 -19.85
N HIS A 202 -15.94 -19.23 -19.28
CA HIS A 202 -17.20 -19.73 -18.71
C HIS A 202 -17.71 -18.86 -17.53
N ILE A 203 -16.81 -18.34 -16.68
CA ILE A 203 -17.16 -17.46 -15.55
C ILE A 203 -17.55 -16.04 -16.01
N LEU A 204 -16.98 -15.55 -17.11
CA LEU A 204 -17.14 -14.17 -17.56
C LEU A 204 -18.13 -13.99 -18.72
N GLN A 205 -18.41 -15.05 -19.49
CA GLN A 205 -19.22 -15.04 -20.72
C GLN A 205 -18.88 -13.87 -21.67
N PRO A 206 -17.59 -13.66 -22.03
CA PRO A 206 -17.20 -12.55 -22.90
C PRO A 206 -17.60 -12.80 -24.37
N ASP A 207 -17.81 -11.70 -25.11
CA ASP A 207 -18.01 -11.72 -26.57
C ASP A 207 -16.77 -12.30 -27.31
N GLU A 208 -15.56 -12.05 -26.78
CA GLU A 208 -14.29 -12.52 -27.35
C GLU A 208 -13.20 -12.78 -26.28
N VAL A 209 -12.28 -13.71 -26.60
CA VAL A 209 -11.05 -13.93 -25.82
C VAL A 209 -9.83 -13.71 -26.69
N LEU A 210 -8.91 -12.83 -26.26
CA LEU A 210 -7.71 -12.44 -27.00
C LEU A 210 -6.44 -12.79 -26.21
N ILE A 211 -5.57 -13.65 -26.73
CA ILE A 211 -4.26 -13.93 -26.14
C ILE A 211 -3.21 -13.04 -26.84
N GLY A 212 -2.67 -12.05 -26.13
CA GLY A 212 -1.63 -11.16 -26.64
C GLY A 212 -0.23 -11.64 -26.27
N ILE A 213 0.56 -12.06 -27.26
CA ILE A 213 1.91 -12.62 -27.12
C ILE A 213 2.92 -11.87 -28.00
N GLU A 214 4.12 -11.59 -27.49
CA GLU A 214 5.16 -10.93 -28.27
C GLU A 214 5.79 -11.86 -29.33
N ASP A 215 6.23 -11.31 -30.45
CA ASP A 215 6.82 -12.03 -31.59
C ASP A 215 8.16 -12.72 -31.28
N ASN A 216 8.86 -12.31 -30.23
CA ASN A 216 10.09 -12.96 -29.73
C ASN A 216 9.88 -14.33 -29.06
N LYS A 217 8.66 -14.88 -29.02
CA LYS A 217 8.33 -16.16 -28.36
C LYS A 217 7.85 -17.25 -29.33
N PRO A 218 8.61 -17.60 -30.39
CA PRO A 218 8.12 -18.44 -31.48
C PRO A 218 7.72 -19.87 -31.03
N GLN A 219 8.40 -20.43 -30.02
CA GLN A 219 8.05 -21.75 -29.46
C GLN A 219 6.70 -21.71 -28.74
N ALA A 220 6.47 -20.74 -27.85
CA ALA A 220 5.18 -20.56 -27.18
C ALA A 220 4.05 -20.25 -28.18
N ILE A 221 4.31 -19.41 -29.20
CA ILE A 221 3.35 -19.16 -30.29
C ILE A 221 2.98 -20.46 -31.00
N SER A 222 3.96 -21.32 -31.31
CA SER A 222 3.72 -22.62 -31.95
C SER A 222 2.85 -23.54 -31.09
N MET A 223 3.20 -23.71 -29.80
CA MET A 223 2.47 -24.56 -28.87
C MET A 223 1.03 -24.07 -28.63
N LEU A 224 0.83 -22.75 -28.47
CA LEU A 224 -0.51 -22.18 -28.34
C LEU A 224 -1.33 -22.35 -29.62
N ARG A 225 -0.75 -22.17 -30.81
CA ARG A 225 -1.44 -22.42 -32.10
C ARG A 225 -1.88 -23.87 -32.23
N ALA A 226 -1.03 -24.82 -31.86
CA ALA A 226 -1.36 -26.25 -31.93
C ALA A 226 -2.56 -26.60 -31.02
N VAL A 227 -2.57 -26.11 -29.78
CA VAL A 227 -3.67 -26.33 -28.82
C VAL A 227 -4.96 -25.61 -29.23
N LEU A 228 -4.86 -24.47 -29.93
CA LEU A 228 -6.01 -23.65 -30.35
C LEU A 228 -6.55 -24.00 -31.74
N CYS A 229 -6.05 -25.02 -32.43
CA CYS A 229 -6.42 -25.31 -33.83
C CYS A 229 -7.94 -25.42 -34.04
N ASP A 230 -8.63 -26.10 -33.12
CA ASP A 230 -10.09 -26.30 -33.13
C ASP A 230 -10.81 -25.44 -32.07
N ALA A 231 -10.15 -24.44 -31.49
CA ALA A 231 -10.72 -23.61 -30.43
C ALA A 231 -11.54 -22.45 -31.00
N HIS A 232 -12.86 -22.51 -30.86
CA HIS A 232 -13.74 -21.38 -31.16
C HIS A 232 -13.75 -20.35 -30.01
N GLY A 233 -13.85 -19.06 -30.34
CA GLY A 233 -13.95 -17.95 -29.36
C GLY A 233 -12.63 -17.46 -28.74
N ILE A 234 -11.52 -18.18 -28.92
CA ILE A 234 -10.20 -17.78 -28.42
C ILE A 234 -9.26 -17.45 -29.59
N SER A 235 -8.79 -16.21 -29.67
CA SER A 235 -7.90 -15.74 -30.74
C SER A 235 -6.49 -15.43 -30.22
N LEU A 236 -5.47 -16.04 -30.81
CA LEU A 236 -4.08 -15.67 -30.59
C LEU A 236 -3.74 -14.40 -31.40
N ARG A 237 -3.04 -13.46 -30.77
CA ARG A 237 -2.62 -12.17 -31.33
C ARG A 237 -1.13 -11.98 -31.07
N VAL A 238 -0.34 -12.15 -32.12
CA VAL A 238 1.11 -11.88 -32.08
C VAL A 238 1.32 -10.37 -32.21
N ILE A 239 2.07 -9.76 -31.30
CA ILE A 239 2.33 -8.32 -31.23
C ILE A 239 3.84 -8.04 -31.31
N PRO A 240 4.26 -6.85 -31.77
CA PRO A 240 5.68 -6.50 -31.81
C PRO A 240 6.32 -6.44 -30.41
N THR A 241 7.52 -6.98 -30.25
CA THR A 241 8.30 -6.87 -29.00
C THR A 241 8.69 -5.41 -28.73
N LYS A 242 8.11 -4.81 -27.68
CA LYS A 242 8.27 -3.39 -27.32
C LYS A 242 7.95 -3.21 -25.84
N TYR A 243 8.87 -2.72 -25.03
CA TYR A 243 8.60 -2.57 -23.59
C TYR A 243 7.90 -1.22 -23.29
N PRO A 244 6.85 -1.14 -22.46
CA PRO A 244 6.17 -2.22 -21.73
C PRO A 244 4.82 -2.62 -22.38
N SER A 245 4.84 -3.36 -23.49
CA SER A 245 3.66 -3.88 -24.20
C SER A 245 2.71 -4.64 -23.28
N GLY A 246 3.25 -5.42 -22.34
CA GLY A 246 2.51 -6.18 -21.34
C GLY A 246 1.84 -5.34 -20.25
N GLY A 247 1.98 -4.02 -20.25
CA GLY A 247 1.24 -3.13 -19.37
C GLY A 247 -0.26 -3.17 -19.65
N ALA A 248 -1.10 -3.12 -18.61
CA ALA A 248 -2.54 -3.34 -18.76
C ALA A 248 -3.24 -2.34 -19.70
N LYS A 249 -2.83 -1.06 -19.67
CA LYS A 249 -3.35 -0.02 -20.58
C LYS A 249 -2.81 -0.22 -22.00
N GLN A 250 -1.51 -0.51 -22.12
CA GLN A 250 -0.78 -0.71 -23.37
C GLN A 250 -1.32 -1.93 -24.13
N LEU A 251 -1.37 -3.11 -23.53
CA LEU A 251 -1.88 -4.32 -24.16
C LEU A 251 -3.36 -4.19 -24.58
N THR A 252 -4.17 -3.50 -23.77
CA THR A 252 -5.57 -3.22 -24.13
C THR A 252 -5.65 -2.35 -25.39
N GLN A 253 -4.84 -1.30 -25.49
CA GLN A 253 -4.75 -0.47 -26.70
C GLN A 253 -4.24 -1.28 -27.90
N ILE A 254 -3.14 -2.04 -27.74
CA ILE A 254 -2.52 -2.86 -28.79
C ILE A 254 -3.52 -3.88 -29.39
N LEU A 255 -4.37 -4.48 -28.56
CA LEU A 255 -5.28 -5.56 -28.98
C LEU A 255 -6.70 -5.11 -29.36
N THR A 256 -7.15 -3.93 -28.92
CA THR A 256 -8.55 -3.49 -29.12
C THR A 256 -8.71 -2.09 -29.70
N GLY A 257 -7.61 -1.31 -29.77
CA GLY A 257 -7.63 0.11 -30.10
C GLY A 257 -8.29 1.02 -29.04
N LYS A 258 -8.82 0.47 -27.94
CA LYS A 258 -9.44 1.22 -26.85
C LYS A 258 -8.40 1.66 -25.82
N GLN A 259 -8.53 2.88 -25.32
CA GLN A 259 -7.76 3.38 -24.18
C GLN A 259 -8.61 3.37 -22.91
N VAL A 260 -7.98 3.08 -21.77
CA VAL A 260 -8.62 3.21 -20.45
C VAL A 260 -8.61 4.69 -20.05
N PRO A 261 -9.76 5.31 -19.74
CA PRO A 261 -9.81 6.73 -19.37
C PRO A 261 -9.05 6.99 -18.06
N HIS A 262 -8.59 8.23 -17.87
CA HIS A 262 -7.95 8.67 -16.62
C HIS A 262 -8.85 8.36 -15.40
N GLY A 263 -8.25 7.83 -14.33
CA GLY A 263 -8.96 7.38 -13.13
C GLY A 263 -9.83 6.11 -13.29
N GLY A 264 -10.10 5.67 -14.52
CA GLY A 264 -10.90 4.49 -14.82
C GLY A 264 -10.12 3.17 -14.76
N ARG A 265 -10.87 2.08 -14.90
CA ARG A 265 -10.37 0.69 -14.94
C ARG A 265 -10.70 0.07 -16.29
N SER A 266 -9.95 -0.96 -16.69
CA SER A 266 -10.24 -1.73 -17.92
C SER A 266 -11.67 -2.31 -17.93
N SER A 267 -12.23 -2.64 -16.76
CA SER A 267 -13.62 -3.09 -16.61
C SER A 267 -14.64 -2.08 -17.13
N ASP A 268 -14.31 -0.79 -17.08
CA ASP A 268 -15.23 0.31 -17.38
C ASP A 268 -15.39 0.49 -18.90
N ILE A 269 -14.44 -0.04 -19.69
CA ILE A 269 -14.50 -0.18 -21.16
C ILE A 269 -14.84 -1.62 -21.60
N GLY A 270 -15.29 -2.47 -20.67
CA GLY A 270 -15.68 -3.86 -20.90
C GLY A 270 -14.52 -4.83 -21.13
N VAL A 271 -13.33 -4.53 -20.62
CA VAL A 271 -12.12 -5.35 -20.80
C VAL A 271 -11.63 -5.90 -19.46
N LEU A 272 -11.40 -7.21 -19.37
CA LEU A 272 -10.71 -7.83 -18.23
C LEU A 272 -9.45 -8.53 -18.72
N MET A 273 -8.29 -8.15 -18.20
CA MET A 273 -7.01 -8.78 -18.54
C MET A 273 -6.57 -9.76 -17.45
N GLN A 274 -6.16 -10.99 -17.77
CA GLN A 274 -5.47 -11.93 -16.87
C GLN A 274 -4.11 -12.33 -17.45
N ASN A 275 -3.17 -12.77 -16.61
CA ASN A 275 -1.87 -13.27 -17.04
C ASN A 275 -1.92 -14.80 -17.26
N VAL A 276 -1.08 -15.35 -18.15
CA VAL A 276 -1.07 -16.81 -18.47
C VAL A 276 -0.81 -17.70 -17.25
N GLY A 277 0.15 -17.37 -16.38
CA GLY A 277 0.35 -18.09 -15.11
C GLY A 277 -0.87 -18.04 -14.19
N THR A 278 -1.67 -16.97 -14.26
CA THR A 278 -2.94 -16.87 -13.51
C THR A 278 -4.02 -17.79 -14.09
N ALA A 279 -4.11 -17.92 -15.42
CA ALA A 279 -5.02 -18.88 -16.05
C ALA A 279 -4.64 -20.33 -15.71
N TYR A 280 -3.35 -20.67 -15.77
CA TYR A 280 -2.84 -21.97 -15.32
C TYR A 280 -3.19 -22.27 -13.85
N ALA A 281 -3.03 -21.29 -12.95
CA ALA A 281 -3.43 -21.44 -11.54
C ALA A 281 -4.95 -21.61 -11.35
N VAL A 282 -5.79 -20.99 -12.19
CA VAL A 282 -7.25 -21.21 -12.19
C VAL A 282 -7.59 -22.65 -12.59
N LYS A 283 -6.93 -23.20 -13.62
CA LYS A 283 -7.08 -24.61 -14.02
C LYS A 283 -6.79 -25.54 -12.83
N ARG A 284 -5.65 -25.35 -12.17
CA ARG A 284 -5.24 -26.18 -11.02
C ARG A 284 -6.23 -26.09 -9.85
N ALA A 285 -6.68 -24.90 -9.50
CA ALA A 285 -7.63 -24.70 -8.42
C ALA A 285 -9.00 -25.36 -8.70
N VAL A 286 -9.51 -25.26 -9.93
CA VAL A 286 -10.83 -25.78 -10.29
C VAL A 286 -10.77 -27.27 -10.63
N ILE A 287 -10.03 -27.66 -11.68
CA ILE A 287 -10.04 -29.02 -12.23
C ILE A 287 -9.17 -29.98 -11.41
N ASP A 288 -7.99 -29.56 -10.95
CA ASP A 288 -7.04 -30.48 -10.31
C ASP A 288 -7.25 -30.59 -8.78
N GLY A 289 -8.03 -29.68 -8.20
CA GLY A 289 -8.17 -29.59 -6.74
C GLY A 289 -6.88 -29.14 -6.05
N GLU A 290 -6.05 -28.35 -6.73
CA GLU A 290 -4.74 -27.93 -6.23
C GLU A 290 -4.68 -26.42 -5.94
N PRO A 291 -4.59 -26.00 -4.67
CA PRO A 291 -4.42 -24.60 -4.31
C PRO A 291 -3.03 -24.08 -4.71
N LEU A 292 -2.90 -22.75 -4.77
CA LEU A 292 -1.66 -22.10 -5.19
C LEU A 292 -0.55 -22.27 -4.14
N THR A 293 0.20 -23.37 -4.25
CA THR A 293 1.36 -23.74 -3.40
C THR A 293 2.71 -23.51 -4.06
N GLU A 294 2.75 -23.28 -5.37
CA GLU A 294 3.97 -23.10 -6.17
C GLU A 294 3.72 -22.20 -7.38
N ARG A 295 4.78 -21.66 -7.97
CA ARG A 295 4.74 -20.96 -9.26
C ARG A 295 6.03 -21.17 -10.06
N VAL A 296 6.01 -20.86 -11.35
CA VAL A 296 7.23 -20.76 -12.14
C VAL A 296 8.01 -19.50 -11.75
N VAL A 297 9.33 -19.65 -11.60
CA VAL A 297 10.30 -18.60 -11.33
C VAL A 297 11.48 -18.74 -12.29
N THR A 298 11.87 -17.65 -12.94
CA THR A 298 13.11 -17.56 -13.71
C THR A 298 14.31 -17.36 -12.77
N LEU A 299 15.37 -18.15 -12.94
CA LEU A 299 16.67 -17.98 -12.28
C LEU A 299 17.69 -17.66 -13.38
N THR A 300 18.36 -16.50 -13.33
CA THR A 300 19.15 -16.00 -14.47
C THR A 300 20.16 -14.93 -14.06
N GLY A 301 21.07 -14.57 -14.97
CA GLY A 301 22.20 -13.66 -14.75
C GLY A 301 23.54 -14.41 -14.69
N GLU A 302 24.64 -13.72 -14.99
CA GLU A 302 25.99 -14.27 -15.08
C GLU A 302 26.52 -14.82 -13.74
N ALA A 303 25.93 -14.44 -12.60
CA ALA A 303 26.32 -15.00 -11.31
C ALA A 303 25.71 -16.39 -11.01
N VAL A 304 24.84 -16.93 -11.87
CA VAL A 304 24.34 -18.32 -11.76
C VAL A 304 24.88 -19.21 -12.88
N THR A 305 25.37 -20.39 -12.51
CA THR A 305 25.96 -21.35 -13.47
C THR A 305 24.91 -22.19 -14.21
N ARG A 306 23.68 -22.28 -13.70
CA ARG A 306 22.55 -23.04 -14.30
C ARG A 306 21.29 -22.19 -14.45
N PRO A 307 21.30 -21.13 -15.28
CA PRO A 307 20.11 -20.34 -15.57
C PRO A 307 18.98 -21.22 -16.16
N GLY A 308 17.74 -20.84 -15.92
CA GLY A 308 16.57 -21.62 -16.34
C GLY A 308 15.30 -21.24 -15.58
N ASN A 309 14.24 -22.02 -15.77
CA ASN A 309 12.96 -21.82 -15.09
C ASN A 309 12.63 -23.01 -14.18
N VAL A 310 12.14 -22.70 -12.98
CA VAL A 310 11.88 -23.71 -11.94
C VAL A 310 10.47 -23.61 -11.36
N TRP A 311 9.91 -24.75 -10.95
CA TRP A 311 8.75 -24.80 -10.07
C TRP A 311 9.18 -24.49 -8.63
N ALA A 312 9.00 -23.24 -8.20
CA ALA A 312 9.28 -22.82 -6.84
C ALA A 312 8.04 -22.93 -5.95
N ARG A 313 8.15 -23.71 -4.89
CA ARG A 313 7.21 -23.72 -3.76
C ARG A 313 7.16 -22.32 -3.12
N LEU A 314 5.97 -21.86 -2.75
CA LEU A 314 5.81 -20.61 -2.01
C LEU A 314 6.41 -20.76 -0.61
N GLY A 315 7.11 -19.73 -0.15
CA GLY A 315 7.81 -19.74 1.14
C GLY A 315 9.20 -20.37 1.13
N THR A 316 9.67 -20.92 -0.01
CA THR A 316 11.08 -21.32 -0.17
C THR A 316 12.00 -20.11 -0.01
N PRO A 317 13.06 -20.18 0.81
CA PRO A 317 14.06 -19.11 0.90
C PRO A 317 14.76 -18.89 -0.45
N VAL A 318 14.95 -17.63 -0.86
CA VAL A 318 15.62 -17.29 -2.14
C VAL A 318 17.00 -17.96 -2.28
N ARG A 319 17.78 -18.03 -1.19
CA ARG A 319 19.07 -18.74 -1.15
C ARG A 319 19.01 -20.19 -1.64
N HIS A 320 17.89 -20.88 -1.41
CA HIS A 320 17.74 -22.29 -1.80
C HIS A 320 17.65 -22.45 -3.31
N LEU A 321 16.91 -21.56 -3.99
CA LEU A 321 16.82 -21.54 -5.45
C LEU A 321 18.14 -21.09 -6.10
N LEU A 322 18.81 -20.09 -5.51
CA LEU A 322 20.12 -19.65 -5.99
C LEU A 322 21.18 -20.74 -5.84
N ASN A 323 21.16 -21.50 -4.75
CA ASN A 323 22.04 -22.65 -4.58
C ASN A 323 21.77 -23.75 -5.62
N ASP A 324 20.50 -24.05 -5.96
CA ASP A 324 20.17 -24.97 -7.08
C ASP A 324 20.69 -24.43 -8.43
N ALA A 325 20.57 -23.13 -8.68
CA ALA A 325 21.11 -22.49 -9.88
C ALA A 325 22.66 -22.40 -9.89
N GLY A 326 23.33 -22.86 -8.83
CA GLY A 326 24.78 -22.80 -8.68
C GLY A 326 25.27 -21.36 -8.66
N PHE A 327 24.71 -20.54 -7.76
CA PHE A 327 25.04 -19.13 -7.57
C PHE A 327 26.46 -18.93 -7.00
N CYS A 328 27.27 -18.16 -7.71
CA CYS A 328 28.60 -17.74 -7.31
C CYS A 328 28.55 -16.34 -6.71
N ALA A 329 28.49 -16.26 -5.38
CA ALA A 329 28.45 -14.97 -4.67
C ALA A 329 29.73 -14.16 -4.92
N SER A 330 29.56 -12.92 -5.38
CA SER A 330 30.59 -11.88 -5.33
C SER A 330 30.78 -11.36 -3.89
N ALA A 331 31.75 -10.46 -3.67
CA ALA A 331 31.94 -9.79 -2.38
C ALA A 331 30.70 -8.96 -1.95
N GLU A 332 29.96 -8.42 -2.90
CA GLU A 332 28.70 -7.69 -2.70
C GLU A 332 27.61 -8.32 -3.60
N PRO A 333 26.96 -9.41 -3.16
CA PRO A 333 26.04 -10.17 -3.99
C PRO A 333 24.72 -9.41 -4.21
N MET A 334 24.52 -8.91 -5.44
CA MET A 334 23.25 -8.32 -5.85
C MET A 334 22.29 -9.40 -6.35
N VAL A 335 21.06 -9.41 -5.83
CA VAL A 335 19.96 -10.23 -6.36
C VAL A 335 18.72 -9.35 -6.47
N ILE A 336 18.16 -9.29 -7.67
CA ILE A 336 16.99 -8.50 -8.02
C ILE A 336 15.79 -9.45 -8.12
N MET A 337 14.71 -9.14 -7.41
CA MET A 337 13.42 -9.80 -7.61
C MET A 337 12.62 -9.04 -8.68
N GLY A 338 12.19 -9.77 -9.70
CA GLY A 338 11.69 -9.21 -10.96
C GLY A 338 12.79 -9.09 -12.01
N GLY A 339 12.63 -8.16 -12.95
CA GLY A 339 13.62 -7.84 -13.98
C GLY A 339 14.29 -6.47 -13.75
N PRO A 340 15.21 -6.05 -14.62
CA PRO A 340 16.06 -4.88 -14.40
C PRO A 340 15.31 -3.54 -14.39
N LEU A 341 14.11 -3.44 -14.98
CA LEU A 341 13.37 -2.16 -15.09
C LEU A 341 12.35 -1.98 -13.96
N MET A 342 11.47 -2.97 -13.72
CA MET A 342 10.45 -2.86 -12.65
C MET A 342 10.89 -3.41 -11.30
N GLY A 343 11.89 -4.29 -11.26
CA GLY A 343 12.30 -5.04 -10.08
C GLY A 343 12.94 -4.21 -8.97
N PHE A 344 13.41 -4.91 -7.93
CA PHE A 344 14.14 -4.31 -6.81
C PHE A 344 15.15 -5.29 -6.23
N THR A 345 16.26 -4.76 -5.71
CA THR A 345 17.28 -5.53 -5.01
C THR A 345 16.73 -6.07 -3.69
N LEU A 346 16.94 -7.35 -3.42
CA LEU A 346 16.53 -7.99 -2.19
C LEU A 346 17.42 -7.55 -1.01
N PRO A 347 16.85 -7.37 0.20
CA PRO A 347 17.62 -6.98 1.39
C PRO A 347 18.48 -8.12 1.96
N GLY A 348 18.30 -9.35 1.46
CA GLY A 348 19.01 -10.56 1.88
C GLY A 348 18.40 -11.80 1.22
N LEU A 349 19.13 -12.92 1.24
CA LEU A 349 18.74 -14.15 0.54
C LEU A 349 17.84 -15.10 1.35
N ASP A 350 17.60 -14.80 2.63
CA ASP A 350 16.66 -15.53 3.50
C ASP A 350 15.19 -15.16 3.27
N VAL A 351 14.92 -14.14 2.45
CA VAL A 351 13.53 -13.76 2.13
C VAL A 351 12.81 -14.89 1.38
N PRO A 352 11.51 -15.10 1.65
CA PRO A 352 10.73 -16.14 0.99
C PRO A 352 10.29 -15.76 -0.43
N VAL A 353 10.23 -16.76 -1.29
CA VAL A 353 9.48 -16.71 -2.56
C VAL A 353 7.99 -16.56 -2.27
N VAL A 354 7.35 -15.57 -2.88
CA VAL A 354 5.91 -15.27 -2.68
C VAL A 354 5.15 -15.33 -4.02
N LYS A 355 3.82 -15.26 -3.98
CA LYS A 355 2.95 -15.32 -5.18
C LYS A 355 3.38 -14.41 -6.34
N ILE A 356 4.07 -13.30 -6.05
CA ILE A 356 4.52 -12.30 -7.03
C ILE A 356 5.99 -12.44 -7.48
N THR A 357 6.77 -13.38 -6.93
CA THR A 357 8.16 -13.62 -7.33
C THR A 357 8.21 -14.36 -8.67
N ASN A 358 8.31 -13.64 -9.79
CA ASN A 358 8.40 -14.24 -11.14
C ASN A 358 9.84 -14.48 -11.63
N CYS A 359 10.80 -13.71 -11.15
CA CYS A 359 12.21 -13.80 -11.52
C CYS A 359 13.11 -13.49 -10.33
N LEU A 360 14.25 -14.17 -10.27
CA LEU A 360 15.40 -13.89 -9.44
C LEU A 360 16.59 -13.70 -10.39
N LEU A 361 16.91 -12.44 -10.68
CA LEU A 361 18.05 -12.03 -11.48
C LEU A 361 19.24 -11.82 -10.54
N ALA A 362 20.31 -12.57 -10.75
CA ALA A 362 21.57 -12.47 -10.02
C ALA A 362 22.66 -12.02 -11.02
N PRO A 363 22.76 -10.71 -11.30
CA PRO A 363 23.59 -10.23 -12.38
C PRO A 363 25.05 -10.09 -11.95
N SER A 364 25.95 -10.11 -12.91
CA SER A 364 27.34 -9.69 -12.71
C SER A 364 27.49 -8.16 -12.75
N ALA A 365 28.69 -7.67 -12.39
CA ALA A 365 29.08 -6.29 -12.68
C ALA A 365 29.14 -6.01 -14.20
N SER A 366 29.44 -7.00 -15.04
CA SER A 366 29.43 -6.86 -16.51
C SER A 366 28.03 -6.67 -17.08
N GLU A 367 27.01 -7.34 -16.53
CA GLU A 367 25.62 -7.23 -16.99
C GLU A 367 24.94 -5.92 -16.56
N MET A 368 25.25 -5.41 -15.36
CA MET A 368 24.69 -4.14 -14.87
C MET A 368 25.47 -2.91 -15.36
N GLY A 369 26.75 -3.08 -15.70
CA GLY A 369 27.69 -2.00 -15.97
C GLY A 369 28.13 -1.28 -14.69
N GLU A 370 29.11 -0.37 -14.85
CA GLU A 370 29.57 0.49 -13.76
C GLU A 370 28.46 1.45 -13.30
N PRO A 371 28.20 1.59 -11.99
CA PRO A 371 27.25 2.56 -11.45
C PRO A 371 27.60 3.99 -11.88
N GLN A 372 26.75 4.59 -12.72
CA GLN A 372 26.98 5.95 -13.20
C GLN A 372 26.35 6.97 -12.24
N GLU A 373 27.10 8.03 -11.91
CA GLU A 373 26.61 9.12 -11.04
C GLU A 373 25.40 9.85 -11.65
N GLU A 374 24.44 10.24 -10.80
CA GLU A 374 23.34 11.14 -11.18
C GLU A 374 23.91 12.52 -11.55
N LYS A 375 23.67 12.93 -12.78
CA LYS A 375 24.02 14.26 -13.29
C LYS A 375 22.80 15.17 -13.32
N GLY A 376 23.03 16.49 -13.39
CA GLY A 376 21.95 17.46 -13.56
C GLY A 376 21.09 17.18 -14.80
N CYS A 377 19.78 17.42 -14.71
CA CYS A 377 18.86 17.24 -15.82
C CYS A 377 19.13 18.27 -16.93
N ILE A 378 19.63 17.80 -18.08
CA ILE A 378 19.94 18.65 -19.27
C ILE A 378 18.71 19.02 -20.12
N ARG A 379 17.50 18.65 -19.68
CA ARG A 379 16.21 18.93 -20.34
C ARG A 379 16.07 18.44 -21.80
N CYS A 380 16.71 17.33 -22.17
CA CYS A 380 16.68 16.71 -23.51
C CYS A 380 15.33 16.10 -23.97
N SER A 381 14.25 16.21 -23.19
CA SER A 381 12.91 15.62 -23.44
C SER A 381 12.77 14.10 -23.62
N ALA A 382 13.83 13.34 -23.90
CA ALA A 382 13.78 11.89 -24.16
C ALA A 382 12.92 11.07 -23.16
N CYS A 383 12.94 11.43 -21.88
CA CYS A 383 12.14 10.79 -20.83
C CYS A 383 10.61 10.94 -21.02
N ALA A 384 10.14 11.99 -21.69
CA ALA A 384 8.74 12.19 -22.06
C ALA A 384 8.40 11.40 -23.32
N ASP A 385 9.26 11.44 -24.35
CA ASP A 385 9.08 10.68 -25.59
C ASP A 385 8.99 9.17 -25.33
N ALA A 386 9.78 8.66 -24.37
CA ALA A 386 9.76 7.27 -23.94
C ALA A 386 8.59 6.90 -23.00
N CYS A 387 7.81 7.86 -22.51
CA CYS A 387 6.80 7.61 -21.47
C CYS A 387 5.54 6.94 -22.04
N PRO A 388 5.23 5.68 -21.70
CA PRO A 388 4.10 4.96 -22.27
C PRO A 388 2.74 5.35 -21.66
N ALA A 389 2.72 6.39 -20.83
CA ALA A 389 1.56 6.92 -20.12
C ALA A 389 1.35 8.42 -20.40
N ASP A 390 2.04 8.98 -21.40
CA ASP A 390 1.92 10.38 -21.86
C ASP A 390 2.12 11.43 -20.74
N LEU A 391 2.94 11.09 -19.74
CA LEU A 391 3.33 12.00 -18.66
C LEU A 391 4.54 12.86 -19.06
N LEU A 392 4.88 13.81 -18.19
CA LEU A 392 6.09 14.64 -18.31
C LEU A 392 7.08 14.33 -17.16
N PRO A 393 7.88 13.23 -17.24
CA PRO A 393 8.76 12.82 -16.15
C PRO A 393 9.75 13.89 -15.69
N GLN A 394 10.21 14.76 -16.60
CA GLN A 394 11.05 15.91 -16.28
C GLN A 394 10.38 16.84 -15.25
N GLN A 395 9.11 17.21 -15.45
CA GLN A 395 8.38 18.10 -14.55
C GLN A 395 8.09 17.38 -13.21
N LEU A 396 7.62 16.13 -13.30
CA LEU A 396 7.39 15.30 -12.12
C LEU A 396 8.65 15.13 -11.25
N TYR A 397 9.84 15.02 -11.86
CA TYR A 397 11.10 14.96 -11.12
C TYR A 397 11.38 16.24 -10.34
N TRP A 398 11.22 17.41 -10.96
CA TRP A 398 11.42 18.68 -10.26
C TRP A 398 10.38 18.91 -9.15
N PHE A 399 9.14 18.45 -9.32
CA PHE A 399 8.14 18.51 -8.25
C PHE A 399 8.47 17.53 -7.11
N SER A 400 8.84 16.28 -7.43
CA SER A 400 9.21 15.26 -6.43
C SER A 400 10.45 15.67 -5.64
N LYS A 401 11.54 16.04 -6.34
CA LYS A 401 12.80 16.51 -5.73
C LYS A 401 12.62 17.79 -4.92
N GLY A 402 11.59 18.58 -5.22
CA GLY A 402 11.22 19.79 -4.49
C GLY A 402 10.12 19.62 -3.44
N GLN A 403 9.64 18.39 -3.17
CA GLN A 403 8.52 18.08 -2.25
C GLN A 403 7.24 18.88 -2.54
N GLN A 404 6.96 19.12 -3.83
CA GLN A 404 5.79 19.88 -4.31
C GLN A 404 4.62 18.94 -4.61
N HIS A 405 4.13 18.26 -3.57
CA HIS A 405 3.13 17.19 -3.62
C HIS A 405 1.84 17.55 -4.36
N ASP A 406 1.35 18.78 -4.19
CA ASP A 406 0.17 19.29 -4.91
C ASP A 406 0.42 19.36 -6.42
N LYS A 407 1.62 19.79 -6.84
CA LYS A 407 1.97 19.88 -8.27
C LYS A 407 2.21 18.50 -8.86
N ALA A 408 2.89 17.60 -8.15
CA ALA A 408 3.06 16.21 -8.56
C ALA A 408 1.68 15.51 -8.74
N THR A 409 0.74 15.76 -7.81
CA THR A 409 -0.65 15.31 -7.91
C THR A 409 -1.36 15.92 -9.11
N ALA A 410 -1.27 17.23 -9.31
CA ALA A 410 -1.91 17.94 -10.44
C ALA A 410 -1.35 17.54 -11.82
N HIS A 411 -0.12 17.01 -11.88
CA HIS A 411 0.50 16.46 -13.09
C HIS A 411 0.35 14.92 -13.18
N ASN A 412 -0.67 14.37 -12.51
CA ASN A 412 -1.10 12.98 -12.61
C ASN A 412 -0.02 11.94 -12.28
N LEU A 413 0.85 12.19 -11.30
CA LEU A 413 1.87 11.21 -10.87
C LEU A 413 1.28 9.82 -10.54
N ALA A 414 0.03 9.77 -10.08
CA ALA A 414 -0.70 8.53 -9.81
C ALA A 414 -0.85 7.61 -11.05
N ASP A 415 -0.86 8.15 -12.28
CA ASP A 415 -0.91 7.37 -13.52
C ASP A 415 0.45 6.77 -13.93
N CYS A 416 1.55 7.18 -13.29
CA CYS A 416 2.87 6.62 -13.57
C CYS A 416 2.88 5.12 -13.25
N ILE A 417 3.15 4.27 -14.24
CA ILE A 417 3.19 2.80 -14.06
C ILE A 417 4.54 2.27 -13.55
N GLU A 418 5.48 3.15 -13.18
CA GLU A 418 6.80 2.80 -12.61
C GLU A 418 7.66 1.88 -13.47
N CYS A 419 7.43 1.89 -14.79
CA CYS A 419 8.06 0.98 -15.74
C CYS A 419 9.56 1.22 -16.02
N GLY A 420 10.21 2.24 -15.47
CA GLY A 420 11.65 2.46 -15.70
C GLY A 420 12.04 3.01 -17.09
N ALA A 421 11.16 2.98 -18.09
CA ALA A 421 11.47 3.42 -19.46
C ALA A 421 12.06 4.85 -19.54
N CYS A 422 11.53 5.78 -18.73
CA CYS A 422 12.01 7.15 -18.64
C CYS A 422 13.40 7.29 -17.98
N ALA A 423 13.76 6.39 -17.06
CA ALA A 423 15.08 6.35 -16.43
C ALA A 423 16.12 5.72 -17.37
N TRP A 424 15.74 4.65 -18.08
CA TRP A 424 16.59 3.98 -19.08
C TRP A 424 17.09 4.93 -20.18
N VAL A 425 16.21 5.81 -20.71
CA VAL A 425 16.60 6.80 -21.74
C VAL A 425 17.35 8.02 -21.20
N CYS A 426 17.60 8.13 -19.89
CA CYS A 426 18.09 9.38 -19.30
C CYS A 426 19.61 9.52 -19.46
N PRO A 427 20.14 10.45 -20.30
CA PRO A 427 21.59 10.64 -20.45
C PRO A 427 22.26 11.25 -19.21
N SER A 428 21.46 11.70 -18.24
CA SER A 428 21.91 12.19 -16.94
C SER A 428 21.89 11.12 -15.84
N ASN A 429 21.51 9.87 -16.14
CA ASN A 429 21.39 8.76 -15.18
C ASN A 429 20.51 9.05 -13.96
N ILE A 430 19.48 9.88 -14.14
CA ILE A 430 18.58 10.25 -13.04
C ILE A 430 17.66 9.05 -12.74
N PRO A 431 17.60 8.55 -11.49
CA PRO A 431 16.76 7.41 -11.11
C PRO A 431 15.29 7.83 -10.95
N LEU A 432 14.67 8.32 -12.03
CA LEU A 432 13.34 8.97 -12.04
C LEU A 432 12.26 8.14 -11.32
N VAL A 433 12.25 6.81 -11.50
CA VAL A 433 11.26 5.93 -10.85
C VAL A 433 11.43 5.87 -9.33
N GLN A 434 12.65 6.00 -8.79
CA GLN A 434 12.87 6.03 -7.34
C GLN A 434 12.23 7.28 -6.73
N TYR A 435 12.46 8.45 -7.34
CA TYR A 435 11.80 9.71 -6.97
C TYR A 435 10.27 9.59 -7.04
N PHE A 436 9.72 9.00 -8.11
CA PHE A 436 8.27 8.83 -8.26
C PHE A 436 7.66 7.85 -7.25
N ARG A 437 8.38 6.77 -6.91
CA ARG A 437 7.98 5.81 -5.86
C ARG A 437 7.94 6.48 -4.48
N GLN A 438 8.97 7.24 -4.14
CA GLN A 438 9.04 8.01 -2.91
C GLN A 438 7.89 9.04 -2.82
N GLU A 439 7.76 9.89 -3.84
CA GLU A 439 6.74 10.96 -3.89
C GLU A 439 5.31 10.39 -3.80
N LYS A 440 5.02 9.26 -4.46
CA LYS A 440 3.74 8.55 -4.31
C LYS A 440 3.51 8.05 -2.89
N ALA A 441 4.55 7.51 -2.23
CA ALA A 441 4.44 7.03 -0.86
C ALA A 441 4.21 8.18 0.13
N GLU A 442 4.86 9.33 -0.09
CA GLU A 442 4.65 10.56 0.68
C GLU A 442 3.24 11.12 0.49
N ILE A 443 2.76 11.27 -0.75
CA ILE A 443 1.37 11.65 -1.06
C ILE A 443 0.36 10.67 -0.42
N ALA A 444 0.63 9.37 -0.43
CA ALA A 444 -0.23 8.38 0.20
C ALA A 444 -0.23 8.48 1.74
N ALA A 445 0.92 8.78 2.35
CA ALA A 445 1.03 9.00 3.80
C ALA A 445 0.27 10.26 4.23
N ILE A 446 0.41 11.38 3.50
CA ILE A 446 -0.33 12.62 3.74
C ILE A 446 -1.84 12.37 3.69
N ARG A 447 -2.34 11.74 2.62
CA ARG A 447 -3.77 11.41 2.48
C ARG A 447 -4.29 10.50 3.60
N LEU A 448 -3.47 9.56 4.08
CA LEU A 448 -3.83 8.68 5.19
C LEU A 448 -3.88 9.44 6.54
N GLU A 449 -3.00 10.42 6.73
CA GLU A 449 -3.02 11.31 7.90
C GLU A 449 -4.24 12.24 7.86
N GLU A 450 -4.54 12.85 6.72
CA GLU A 450 -5.76 13.65 6.49
C GLU A 450 -7.04 12.84 6.78
N GLN A 451 -7.12 11.60 6.30
CA GLN A 451 -8.25 10.70 6.58
C GLN A 451 -8.36 10.39 8.08
N ARG A 452 -7.25 10.10 8.77
CA ARG A 452 -7.24 9.87 10.22
C ARG A 452 -7.65 11.12 11.01
N ALA A 453 -7.21 12.30 10.58
CA ALA A 453 -7.60 13.57 11.17
C ALA A 453 -9.09 13.86 10.97
N ALA A 454 -9.63 13.61 9.77
CA ALA A 454 -11.05 13.73 9.46
C ALA A 454 -11.90 12.75 10.28
N GLU A 455 -11.49 11.49 10.40
CA GLU A 455 -12.16 10.50 11.25
C GLU A 455 -12.10 10.89 12.74
N ALA A 456 -10.95 11.36 13.24
CA ALA A 456 -10.80 11.81 14.62
C ALA A 456 -11.71 13.02 14.91
N LYS A 457 -11.79 13.98 13.98
CA LYS A 457 -12.70 15.12 14.03
C LYS A 457 -14.16 14.67 14.06
N ALA A 458 -14.57 13.79 13.14
CA ALA A 458 -15.94 13.26 13.10
C ALA A 458 -16.32 12.51 14.40
N ARG A 459 -15.40 11.73 14.97
CA ARG A 459 -15.59 11.06 16.28
C ARG A 459 -15.71 12.06 17.43
N PHE A 460 -14.95 13.15 17.40
CA PHE A 460 -15.02 14.23 18.40
C PHE A 460 -16.36 14.98 18.31
N GLU A 461 -16.76 15.42 17.12
CA GLU A 461 -18.03 16.11 16.86
C GLU A 461 -19.23 15.23 17.24
N ALA A 462 -19.21 13.93 16.89
CA ALA A 462 -20.26 12.98 17.28
C ALA A 462 -20.33 12.79 18.81
N ARG A 463 -19.19 12.80 19.52
CA ARG A 463 -19.15 12.76 20.99
C ARG A 463 -19.72 14.04 21.60
N GLN A 464 -19.36 15.21 21.06
CA GLN A 464 -19.86 16.49 21.55
C GLN A 464 -21.38 16.61 21.34
N ALA A 465 -21.89 16.29 20.15
CA ALA A 465 -23.32 16.23 19.85
C ALA A 465 -24.09 15.20 20.70
N ARG A 466 -23.42 14.15 21.21
CA ARG A 466 -24.03 13.24 22.20
C ARG A 466 -24.12 13.89 23.58
N LEU A 467 -23.03 14.50 24.07
CA LEU A 467 -23.00 15.18 25.36
C LEU A 467 -23.98 16.37 25.42
N GLU A 468 -24.13 17.11 24.34
CA GLU A 468 -25.11 18.20 24.22
C GLU A 468 -26.56 17.68 24.27
N ARG A 469 -26.86 16.57 23.58
CA ARG A 469 -28.17 15.89 23.68
C ARG A 469 -28.45 15.36 25.09
N GLU A 470 -27.47 14.74 25.74
CA GLU A 470 -27.59 14.27 27.13
C GLU A 470 -27.80 15.45 28.10
N LYS A 471 -27.08 16.56 27.92
CA LYS A 471 -27.26 17.80 28.69
C LYS A 471 -28.64 18.43 28.47
N ALA A 472 -29.11 18.50 27.22
CA ALA A 472 -30.43 19.02 26.87
C ALA A 472 -31.55 18.15 27.46
N ALA A 473 -31.49 16.82 27.28
CA ALA A 473 -32.44 15.89 27.86
C ALA A 473 -32.45 15.93 29.39
N ARG A 474 -31.28 16.10 30.03
CA ARG A 474 -31.18 16.30 31.49
C ARG A 474 -31.81 17.64 31.92
N ALA A 475 -31.55 18.73 31.20
CA ALA A 475 -32.16 20.03 31.47
C ALA A 475 -33.70 19.99 31.28
N GLU A 476 -34.19 19.30 30.27
CA GLU A 476 -35.62 19.08 30.03
C GLU A 476 -36.26 18.24 31.14
N ARG A 477 -35.60 17.15 31.57
CA ARG A 477 -36.03 16.37 32.76
C ARG A 477 -36.08 17.23 34.01
N HIS A 478 -35.08 18.09 34.26
CA HIS A 478 -35.12 19.02 35.39
C HIS A 478 -36.25 20.05 35.26
N LYS A 479 -36.51 20.60 34.06
CA LYS A 479 -37.67 21.50 33.83
C LYS A 479 -39.01 20.80 34.04
N LYS A 480 -39.17 19.56 33.56
CA LYS A 480 -40.37 18.73 33.76
C LYS A 480 -40.56 18.31 35.23
N ALA A 481 -39.48 18.11 35.98
CA ALA A 481 -39.52 17.86 37.42
C ALA A 481 -39.72 19.15 38.26
N ALA A 482 -39.47 20.33 37.67
CA ALA A 482 -39.70 21.64 38.29
C ALA A 482 -41.08 22.22 37.94
N VAL A 483 -42.03 21.40 37.49
CA VAL A 483 -43.44 21.77 37.46
C VAL A 483 -43.86 22.12 38.89
N GLN A 484 -44.42 23.32 39.06
CA GLN A 484 -44.78 23.85 40.37
C GLN A 484 -45.80 22.94 41.05
N PRO A 485 -45.76 22.80 42.40
CA PRO A 485 -46.85 22.17 43.15
C PRO A 485 -48.18 22.79 42.75
N ALA A 486 -49.22 21.97 42.55
CA ALA A 486 -50.55 22.49 42.29
C ALA A 486 -51.04 23.29 43.50
N ALA A 487 -52.01 24.20 43.35
CA ALA A 487 -52.47 25.06 44.45
C ALA A 487 -52.83 24.27 45.73
N LYS A 488 -53.42 23.07 45.59
CA LYS A 488 -53.69 22.14 46.69
C LYS A 488 -52.45 21.70 47.48
N ASP A 489 -51.31 21.55 46.82
CA ASP A 489 -50.04 21.19 47.46
C ASP A 489 -49.42 22.41 48.17
N GLN A 490 -49.63 23.63 47.68
CA GLN A 490 -49.23 24.85 48.39
C GLN A 490 -50.04 25.03 49.69
N ASP A 491 -51.34 24.74 49.70
CA ASP A 491 -52.13 24.72 50.93
C ASP A 491 -51.65 23.62 51.90
N ALA A 492 -51.30 22.43 51.39
CA ALA A 492 -50.74 21.36 52.21
C ALA A 492 -49.36 21.71 52.80
N ILE A 493 -48.49 22.37 52.02
CA ILE A 493 -47.18 22.87 52.46
C ILE A 493 -47.34 24.00 53.49
N ASN A 494 -48.26 24.93 53.28
CA ASN A 494 -48.56 26.00 54.23
C ASN A 494 -49.15 25.44 55.54
N ALA A 495 -50.06 24.45 55.46
CA ALA A 495 -50.60 23.76 56.63
C ALA A 495 -49.57 22.87 57.34
N ALA A 496 -48.51 22.41 56.65
CA ALA A 496 -47.37 21.74 57.27
C ALA A 496 -46.43 22.74 57.96
N LEU A 497 -46.13 23.88 57.30
CA LEU A 497 -45.33 24.97 57.87
C LEU A 497 -46.01 25.63 59.07
N ALA A 498 -47.34 25.76 59.07
CA ALA A 498 -48.12 26.17 60.24
C ALA A 498 -47.93 25.19 61.40
N ARG A 499 -48.12 23.88 61.17
CA ARG A 499 -47.90 22.83 62.18
C ARG A 499 -46.45 22.75 62.70
N VAL A 500 -45.46 23.13 61.89
CA VAL A 500 -44.06 23.27 62.33
C VAL A 500 -43.86 24.55 63.17
N ARG A 501 -44.48 25.67 62.78
CA ARG A 501 -44.45 26.92 63.57
C ARG A 501 -45.15 26.77 64.92
N ASP A 502 -46.28 26.07 64.99
CA ASP A 502 -46.97 25.80 66.24
C ASP A 502 -46.13 24.88 67.14
N LYS A 503 -45.52 23.81 66.59
CA LYS A 503 -44.54 23.00 67.33
C LYS A 503 -43.28 23.76 67.75
N GLN A 504 -42.86 24.78 67.02
CA GLN A 504 -41.75 25.66 67.43
C GLN A 504 -42.18 26.67 68.51
N ARG A 505 -43.46 27.03 68.58
CA ARG A 505 -44.01 27.90 69.61
C ARG A 505 -44.10 27.20 70.98
N ASP A 506 -44.43 25.90 70.97
CA ASP A 506 -44.43 25.07 72.18
C ASP A 506 -43.03 24.53 72.56
N ALA A 507 -42.01 24.72 71.71
CA ALA A 507 -40.61 24.37 71.99
C ALA A 507 -39.77 25.53 72.54
N ALA A 508 -40.40 26.63 72.96
CA ALA A 508 -39.74 27.82 73.50
C ALA A 508 -39.40 27.68 75.00
N GLN A 509 -38.61 26.67 75.37
CA GLN A 509 -37.82 26.68 76.61
C GLN A 509 -36.33 26.63 76.24
N PRO A 510 -35.51 27.60 76.67
CA PRO A 510 -34.10 27.64 76.31
C PRO A 510 -33.32 26.55 77.04
N ILE A 511 -32.94 25.49 76.32
CA ILE A 511 -32.00 24.49 76.81
C ILE A 511 -30.62 25.16 76.92
N VAL A 512 -30.20 25.48 78.15
CA VAL A 512 -28.87 26.00 78.44
C VAL A 512 -27.87 24.85 78.33
N ILE A 513 -27.17 24.76 77.19
CA ILE A 513 -26.08 23.81 76.98
C ILE A 513 -24.77 24.48 77.43
N GLN A 514 -24.23 24.05 78.58
CA GLN A 514 -22.87 24.40 78.98
C GLN A 514 -21.86 23.78 78.00
N ALA A 515 -20.83 24.55 77.62
CA ALA A 515 -19.79 24.08 76.71
C ALA A 515 -18.93 22.98 77.38
N GLY A 516 -19.02 21.74 76.87
CA GLY A 516 -18.13 20.65 77.31
C GLY A 516 -18.64 19.23 77.08
N ALA A 517 -19.96 19.00 77.01
CA ALA A 517 -20.54 17.66 76.86
C ALA A 517 -21.06 17.40 75.43
N LYS A 518 -20.74 16.22 74.87
CA LYS A 518 -21.39 15.73 73.65
C LYS A 518 -22.77 15.16 74.02
N PRO A 519 -23.86 15.46 73.29
CA PRO A 519 -25.14 14.82 73.51
C PRO A 519 -25.04 13.33 73.19
N ASP A 520 -25.58 12.48 74.06
CA ASP A 520 -25.60 11.04 73.83
C ASP A 520 -26.63 10.67 72.76
N ASN A 521 -26.12 10.35 71.57
CA ASN A 521 -26.92 9.94 70.43
C ASN A 521 -27.05 8.40 70.34
N SER A 522 -26.79 7.66 71.42
CA SER A 522 -26.87 6.19 71.49
C SER A 522 -28.19 5.64 70.97
N GLU A 523 -29.34 6.20 71.39
CA GLU A 523 -30.67 5.79 70.91
C GLU A 523 -30.87 6.05 69.40
N ALA A 524 -30.38 7.18 68.89
CA ALA A 524 -30.46 7.52 67.46
C ALA A 524 -29.58 6.60 66.60
N ILE A 525 -28.46 6.12 67.15
CA ILE A 525 -27.59 5.12 66.52
C ILE A 525 -28.29 3.74 66.54
N ALA A 526 -28.83 3.31 67.68
CA ALA A 526 -29.58 2.07 67.82
C ALA A 526 -30.79 1.99 66.85
N ALA A 527 -31.59 3.06 66.76
CA ALA A 527 -32.70 3.15 65.82
C ALA A 527 -32.26 3.07 64.34
N ARG A 528 -31.05 3.56 64.02
CA ARG A 528 -30.47 3.49 62.67
C ARG A 528 -29.92 2.09 62.35
N GLU A 529 -29.40 1.38 63.34
CA GLU A 529 -29.00 -0.03 63.20
C GLU A 529 -30.20 -0.95 63.06
N ALA A 530 -31.26 -0.76 63.86
CA ALA A 530 -32.51 -1.51 63.75
C ALA A 530 -33.10 -1.43 62.33
N ARG A 531 -33.20 -0.24 61.73
CA ARG A 531 -33.65 -0.07 60.33
C ARG A 531 -32.73 -0.74 59.31
N LYS A 532 -31.40 -0.79 59.55
CA LYS A 532 -30.46 -1.52 58.69
C LYS A 532 -30.64 -3.03 58.82
N ALA A 533 -30.91 -3.55 60.03
CA ALA A 533 -31.18 -4.96 60.27
C ALA A 533 -32.50 -5.39 59.60
N GLU A 534 -33.56 -4.62 59.77
CA GLU A 534 -34.86 -4.85 59.14
C GLU A 534 -34.76 -4.83 57.59
N ALA A 535 -34.05 -3.86 57.03
CA ALA A 535 -33.79 -3.80 55.58
C ALA A 535 -32.98 -5.00 55.06
N ARG A 536 -32.05 -5.55 55.87
CA ARG A 536 -31.32 -6.79 55.53
C ARG A 536 -32.21 -8.02 55.62
N ALA A 537 -33.03 -8.15 56.67
CA ALA A 537 -33.99 -9.24 56.84
C ALA A 537 -35.01 -9.29 55.69
N ARG A 538 -35.57 -8.14 55.31
CA ARG A 538 -36.50 -8.02 54.18
C ARG A 538 -35.84 -8.39 52.85
N LYS A 539 -34.55 -8.08 52.67
CA LYS A 539 -33.78 -8.46 51.48
C LYS A 539 -33.43 -9.94 51.45
N ALA A 540 -33.21 -10.56 52.62
CA ALA A 540 -33.01 -12.01 52.74
C ALA A 540 -34.30 -12.79 52.43
N GLN A 541 -35.46 -12.34 52.95
CA GLN A 541 -36.76 -12.94 52.61
C GLN A 541 -37.11 -12.83 51.12
N GLN A 542 -36.70 -11.76 50.44
CA GLN A 542 -36.84 -11.62 48.99
C GLN A 542 -35.90 -12.54 48.18
N GLN A 543 -34.93 -13.20 48.82
CA GLN A 543 -33.98 -14.12 48.17
C GLN A 543 -34.27 -15.61 48.48
N SER A 544 -35.26 -15.92 49.32
CA SER A 544 -35.62 -17.29 49.73
C SER A 544 -37.03 -17.74 49.36
N ALA A 545 -37.75 -16.98 48.53
CA ALA A 545 -39.01 -17.43 47.93
C ALA A 545 -38.75 -18.42 46.77
N PRO A 546 -39.34 -19.63 46.76
CA PRO A 546 -39.22 -20.56 45.64
C PRO A 546 -39.98 -20.03 44.41
N VAL A 547 -39.37 -20.16 43.22
CA VAL A 547 -40.06 -19.92 41.94
C VAL A 547 -40.30 -21.27 41.28
N GLU A 548 -41.56 -21.66 41.17
CA GLU A 548 -41.99 -22.80 40.36
C GLU A 548 -41.80 -22.49 38.87
N THR A 549 -41.41 -23.50 38.09
CA THR A 549 -41.20 -23.39 36.64
C THR A 549 -42.52 -23.52 35.88
N PRO A 550 -42.67 -22.79 34.77
CA PRO A 550 -42.76 -23.53 33.50
C PRO A 550 -41.92 -22.94 32.36
N SER A 551 -41.84 -23.71 31.28
CA SER A 551 -40.97 -23.58 30.09
C SER A 551 -41.33 -22.44 29.11
N THR A 552 -40.30 -21.83 28.48
CA THR A 552 -39.99 -21.97 27.02
C THR A 552 -38.77 -21.12 26.60
N ASP A 553 -37.88 -21.74 25.81
CA ASP A 553 -36.97 -21.19 24.77
C ASP A 553 -35.90 -20.09 24.99
N ALA A 554 -34.81 -20.29 24.22
CA ALA A 554 -33.78 -19.33 23.77
C ALA A 554 -32.85 -18.65 24.81
N ALA A 555 -31.72 -19.30 25.11
CA ALA A 555 -30.58 -18.66 25.79
C ALA A 555 -29.73 -17.81 24.82
N ASP A 556 -29.59 -16.50 25.09
CA ASP A 556 -28.72 -15.59 24.31
C ASP A 556 -27.22 -15.88 24.58
N PRO A 557 -26.44 -16.32 23.57
CA PRO A 557 -25.02 -16.65 23.75
C PRO A 557 -24.14 -15.45 24.12
N ARG A 558 -24.60 -14.21 23.92
CA ARG A 558 -23.83 -13.00 24.30
C ARG A 558 -23.72 -12.83 25.81
N LYS A 559 -24.73 -13.26 26.57
CA LYS A 559 -24.74 -13.12 28.04
C LYS A 559 -23.69 -14.03 28.69
N ALA A 560 -23.61 -15.29 28.24
CA ALA A 560 -22.58 -16.23 28.66
C ALA A 560 -21.15 -15.77 28.29
N ALA A 561 -20.96 -15.16 27.11
CA ALA A 561 -19.67 -14.61 26.70
C ALA A 561 -19.19 -13.45 27.60
N VAL A 562 -20.10 -12.57 28.03
CA VAL A 562 -19.79 -11.46 28.95
C VAL A 562 -19.45 -11.97 30.35
N GLU A 563 -20.17 -12.96 30.87
CA GLU A 563 -19.88 -13.56 32.18
C GLU A 563 -18.53 -14.31 32.16
N ALA A 564 -18.22 -15.03 31.09
CA ALA A 564 -16.91 -15.66 30.89
C ALA A 564 -15.76 -14.63 30.78
N ALA A 565 -15.99 -13.48 30.14
CA ALA A 565 -15.01 -12.39 30.07
C ALA A 565 -14.77 -11.74 31.45
N ILE A 566 -15.82 -11.55 32.24
CA ILE A 566 -15.74 -11.03 33.62
C ILE A 566 -15.01 -12.02 34.54
N ALA A 567 -15.24 -13.32 34.40
CA ALA A 567 -14.52 -14.36 35.13
C ALA A 567 -13.01 -14.34 34.82
N ARG A 568 -12.63 -14.26 33.52
CA ARG A 568 -11.23 -14.17 33.09
C ARG A 568 -10.55 -12.88 33.56
N ALA A 569 -11.27 -11.76 33.58
CA ALA A 569 -10.78 -10.49 34.11
C ALA A 569 -10.55 -10.53 35.64
N LYS A 570 -11.42 -11.22 36.38
CA LYS A 570 -11.25 -11.45 37.83
C LYS A 570 -10.06 -12.37 38.14
N ALA A 571 -9.89 -13.46 37.39
CA ALA A 571 -8.74 -14.37 37.56
C ALA A 571 -7.40 -13.64 37.38
N ARG A 572 -7.23 -12.89 36.27
CA ARG A 572 -6.01 -12.11 36.00
C ARG A 572 -5.71 -11.05 37.06
N LYS A 573 -6.75 -10.48 37.69
CA LYS A 573 -6.59 -9.50 38.77
C LYS A 573 -6.20 -10.13 40.11
N ALA A 574 -6.54 -11.41 40.33
CA ALA A 574 -6.11 -12.16 41.51
C ALA A 574 -4.64 -12.60 41.39
N GLU A 575 -4.21 -13.07 40.22
CA GLU A 575 -2.81 -13.46 39.97
C GLU A 575 -1.83 -12.28 40.09
N GLN A 576 -2.25 -11.05 39.79
CA GLN A 576 -1.44 -9.84 39.94
C GLN A 576 -1.32 -9.31 41.39
N GLN A 577 -1.95 -9.93 42.38
CA GLN A 577 -1.95 -9.45 43.79
C GLN A 577 -1.20 -10.37 44.77
N ALA A 578 -0.43 -11.35 44.28
CA ALA A 578 0.32 -12.30 45.10
C ALA A 578 1.83 -12.38 44.73
N ALA A 579 2.58 -11.30 45.00
CA ALA A 579 4.05 -11.32 45.06
C ALA A 579 4.57 -10.24 46.06
N PRO A 580 5.64 -10.48 46.85
CA PRO A 580 6.18 -9.49 47.78
C PRO A 580 7.04 -8.41 47.10
N ALA A 581 7.39 -7.35 47.85
CA ALA A 581 7.86 -6.08 47.31
C ALA A 581 9.38 -5.85 47.35
N GLU A 582 9.88 -5.13 46.32
CA GLU A 582 10.99 -4.18 46.41
C GLU A 582 10.61 -2.88 45.64
N THR A 583 11.22 -1.75 46.01
CA THR A 583 10.88 -0.36 45.61
C THR A 583 11.98 0.30 44.74
N PRO A 584 11.74 1.46 44.08
CA PRO A 584 10.50 2.09 43.62
C PRO A 584 10.50 2.40 42.09
N ALA A 585 9.44 3.03 41.57
CA ALA A 585 9.14 3.11 40.13
C ALA A 585 9.90 4.18 39.31
N ALA A 586 10.03 3.91 38.00
CA ALA A 586 10.26 4.89 36.93
C ALA A 586 9.15 4.75 35.85
N GLU A 587 8.88 5.81 35.10
CA GLU A 587 7.73 5.93 34.20
C GLU A 587 7.75 4.95 32.99
N PRO A 588 6.57 4.57 32.43
CA PRO A 588 6.49 3.64 31.31
C PRO A 588 6.93 4.28 30.00
N VAL A 589 8.11 3.89 29.50
CA VAL A 589 8.63 4.28 28.19
C VAL A 589 8.08 3.36 27.09
N ASP A 590 7.68 3.95 25.96
CA ASP A 590 7.22 3.23 24.76
C ASP A 590 8.24 2.15 24.31
N PRO A 591 7.84 0.87 24.14
CA PRO A 591 8.73 -0.20 23.70
C PRO A 591 9.42 0.06 22.35
N ARG A 592 8.87 0.93 21.49
CA ARG A 592 9.54 1.37 20.25
C ARG A 592 10.77 2.22 20.53
N LYS A 593 10.76 3.06 21.57
CA LYS A 593 11.89 3.93 21.93
C LYS A 593 13.06 3.10 22.45
N ALA A 594 12.79 2.11 23.31
CA ALA A 594 13.79 1.17 23.81
C ALA A 594 14.46 0.35 22.68
N ALA A 595 13.69 -0.07 21.66
CA ALA A 595 14.22 -0.78 20.50
C ALA A 595 15.17 0.10 19.64
N VAL A 596 14.83 1.38 19.47
CA VAL A 596 15.68 2.35 18.74
C VAL A 596 16.96 2.66 19.51
N GLU A 597 16.88 2.84 20.82
CA GLU A 597 18.06 3.07 21.68
C GLU A 597 18.99 1.84 21.70
N ALA A 598 18.44 0.62 21.73
CA ALA A 598 19.21 -0.62 21.59
C ALA A 598 19.88 -0.76 20.22
N ALA A 599 19.23 -0.32 19.13
CA ALA A 599 19.82 -0.30 17.79
C ALA A 599 20.98 0.71 17.69
N ILE A 600 20.82 1.91 18.27
CA ILE A 600 21.88 2.93 18.32
C ILE A 600 23.07 2.47 19.18
N ALA A 601 22.82 1.78 20.30
CA ALA A 601 23.87 1.18 21.12
C ALA A 601 24.68 0.12 20.36
N ARG A 602 24.02 -0.77 19.61
CA ARG A 602 24.67 -1.78 18.76
C ARG A 602 25.47 -1.16 17.60
N ALA A 603 24.97 -0.07 17.01
CA ALA A 603 25.70 0.67 15.99
C ALA A 603 26.95 1.38 16.54
N LYS A 604 26.89 1.89 17.78
CA LYS A 604 28.05 2.47 18.47
C LYS A 604 29.08 1.41 18.87
N ALA A 605 28.67 0.25 19.37
CA ALA A 605 29.57 -0.86 19.71
C ALA A 605 30.37 -1.34 18.49
N ARG A 606 29.71 -1.59 17.36
CA ARG A 606 30.37 -1.98 16.10
C ARG A 606 31.36 -0.93 15.57
N LYS A 607 31.14 0.35 15.88
CA LYS A 607 32.06 1.44 15.49
C LYS A 607 33.29 1.54 16.41
N ALA A 608 33.20 1.05 17.65
CA ALA A 608 34.33 0.97 18.57
C ALA A 608 35.23 -0.25 18.29
N GLU A 609 34.64 -1.41 17.95
CA GLU A 609 35.39 -2.62 17.58
C GLU A 609 36.20 -2.46 16.28
N GLN A 610 35.81 -1.54 15.40
CA GLN A 610 36.57 -1.21 14.17
C GLN A 610 37.79 -0.28 14.39
N GLN A 611 38.10 0.13 15.63
CA GLN A 611 39.23 1.04 15.90
C GLN A 611 40.30 0.48 16.85
N ALA A 612 40.24 -0.80 17.23
CA ALA A 612 41.25 -1.42 18.09
C ALA A 612 41.63 -2.85 17.65
N ALA A 613 42.75 -2.98 16.94
CA ALA A 613 43.48 -4.24 16.77
C ALA A 613 45.00 -3.95 16.64
N PRO A 614 45.87 -4.50 17.50
CA PRO A 614 47.32 -4.39 17.35
C PRO A 614 47.86 -5.32 16.24
N ALA A 615 49.06 -5.04 15.75
CA ALA A 615 49.75 -5.87 14.76
C ALA A 615 50.74 -6.85 15.43
N GLU A 616 50.75 -8.10 14.97
CA GLU A 616 51.83 -9.06 15.20
C GLU A 616 52.37 -9.62 13.87
N THR A 617 53.66 -9.91 13.84
CA THR A 617 54.44 -10.31 12.66
C THR A 617 54.76 -11.81 12.62
N PRO A 618 54.62 -12.49 11.46
CA PRO A 618 55.28 -13.77 11.16
C PRO A 618 56.56 -13.59 10.29
N PRO A 619 57.45 -14.61 10.22
CA PRO A 619 58.78 -14.50 9.61
C PRO A 619 58.85 -14.79 8.08
N ALA A 620 60.06 -14.62 7.53
CA ALA A 620 60.47 -14.90 6.14
C ALA A 620 60.47 -16.41 5.79
N GLU A 621 60.59 -16.90 4.55
CA GLU A 621 61.01 -16.34 3.25
C GLU A 621 59.90 -16.52 2.16
N ALA A 622 60.04 -16.27 0.84
CA ALA A 622 61.17 -15.92 -0.04
C ALA A 622 60.74 -14.96 -1.19
N VAL A 623 61.53 -14.84 -2.27
CA VAL A 623 61.43 -13.73 -3.24
C VAL A 623 61.31 -14.17 -4.72
N ALA A 624 60.44 -13.48 -5.46
CA ALA A 624 60.40 -13.48 -6.93
C ALA A 624 60.29 -12.03 -7.50
N PRO A 625 60.84 -11.73 -8.69
CA PRO A 625 61.32 -10.38 -9.04
C PRO A 625 60.25 -9.44 -9.64
N ARG A 626 59.11 -9.25 -8.96
CA ARG A 626 58.12 -8.21 -9.30
C ARG A 626 57.81 -7.21 -8.18
N LYS A 627 58.23 -7.46 -6.92
CA LYS A 627 57.98 -6.56 -5.78
C LYS A 627 58.79 -5.26 -5.82
N ALA A 628 60.07 -5.31 -6.21
CA ALA A 628 60.98 -4.17 -6.18
C ALA A 628 60.50 -2.97 -7.04
N ALA A 629 59.85 -3.23 -8.18
CA ALA A 629 59.29 -2.17 -9.03
C ALA A 629 58.10 -1.44 -8.37
N VAL A 630 57.31 -2.16 -7.57
CA VAL A 630 56.14 -1.62 -6.86
C VAL A 630 56.58 -0.82 -5.62
N GLU A 631 57.59 -1.31 -4.89
CA GLU A 631 58.14 -0.59 -3.73
C GLU A 631 58.83 0.73 -4.15
N ALA A 632 59.56 0.74 -5.27
CA ALA A 632 60.13 1.96 -5.84
C ALA A 632 59.05 2.98 -6.27
N ALA A 633 57.90 2.53 -6.77
CA ALA A 633 56.77 3.41 -7.10
C ALA A 633 56.09 3.98 -5.84
N ILE A 634 55.90 3.15 -4.81
CA ILE A 634 55.30 3.56 -3.53
C ILE A 634 56.22 4.55 -2.78
N ALA A 635 57.54 4.37 -2.83
CA ALA A 635 58.50 5.32 -2.27
C ALA A 635 58.42 6.70 -2.94
N ARG A 636 58.34 6.75 -4.28
CA ARG A 636 58.16 8.00 -5.05
C ARG A 636 56.82 8.69 -4.78
N ALA A 637 55.75 7.91 -4.58
CA ALA A 637 54.44 8.43 -4.20
C ALA A 637 54.43 9.02 -2.77
N LYS A 638 55.12 8.38 -1.81
CA LYS A 638 55.27 8.88 -0.44
C LYS A 638 56.12 10.15 -0.38
N ALA A 639 57.21 10.23 -1.15
CA ALA A 639 58.04 11.45 -1.22
C ALA A 639 57.24 12.67 -1.72
N ARG A 640 56.50 12.52 -2.84
CA ARG A 640 55.64 13.60 -3.36
C ARG A 640 54.54 14.03 -2.39
N LYS A 641 54.00 13.11 -1.58
CA LYS A 641 52.99 13.42 -0.57
C LYS A 641 53.56 14.18 0.64
N ALA A 642 54.83 13.94 0.99
CA ALA A 642 55.55 14.69 2.01
C ALA A 642 55.88 16.12 1.56
N GLU A 643 56.33 16.32 0.32
CA GLU A 643 56.59 17.66 -0.24
C GLU A 643 55.31 18.51 -0.33
N GLN A 644 54.17 17.92 -0.70
CA GLN A 644 52.89 18.63 -0.73
C GLN A 644 52.34 18.98 0.67
N GLN A 645 52.76 18.29 1.74
CA GLN A 645 52.33 18.61 3.11
C GLN A 645 53.24 19.63 3.81
N ALA A 646 54.44 19.91 3.29
CA ALA A 646 55.33 20.94 3.82
C ALA A 646 55.01 22.36 3.32
N ALA A 647 54.19 22.51 2.27
CA ALA A 647 53.93 23.78 1.58
C ALA A 647 52.67 24.54 2.02
N GLN A 648 51.97 24.08 3.08
CA GLN A 648 50.79 24.74 3.65
C GLN A 648 50.85 24.78 5.18
N ALA A 649 51.74 25.62 5.72
CA ALA A 649 51.86 25.87 7.15
C ALA A 649 52.28 27.32 7.45
N GLU A 650 51.37 28.27 7.19
CA GLU A 650 51.44 29.63 7.76
C GLU A 650 50.02 30.18 8.01
N ALA A 651 49.88 30.97 9.07
CA ALA A 651 48.64 31.57 9.63
C ALA A 651 47.69 30.62 10.42
N PRO A 652 46.96 31.15 11.44
CA PRO A 652 46.73 30.39 12.69
C PRO A 652 45.39 29.66 12.80
N GLN A 653 45.36 28.68 13.72
CA GLN A 653 44.23 27.80 14.02
C GLN A 653 43.12 28.51 14.83
N ALA A 654 41.87 28.20 14.47
CA ALA A 654 40.70 28.37 15.33
C ALA A 654 39.97 27.01 15.44
N GLU A 655 39.38 26.71 16.60
CA GLU A 655 38.80 25.39 16.88
C GLU A 655 37.61 25.03 15.96
N PRO A 656 37.44 23.75 15.59
CA PRO A 656 36.34 23.31 14.75
C PRO A 656 35.02 23.22 15.55
N VAL A 657 34.19 24.28 15.46
CA VAL A 657 32.83 24.27 16.00
C VAL A 657 31.91 23.41 15.11
N ASP A 658 31.12 22.52 15.72
CA ASP A 658 30.13 21.68 15.02
C ASP A 658 29.16 22.54 14.17
N PRO A 659 29.10 22.34 12.83
CA PRO A 659 28.25 23.14 11.96
C PRO A 659 26.75 23.02 12.28
N ARG A 660 26.31 21.96 12.97
CA ARG A 660 24.92 21.84 13.45
C ARG A 660 24.63 22.77 14.63
N LYS A 661 25.62 23.01 15.49
CA LYS A 661 25.49 23.94 16.63
C LYS A 661 25.39 25.39 16.14
N ALA A 662 26.25 25.78 15.20
CA ALA A 662 26.21 27.10 14.57
C ALA A 662 24.89 27.35 13.81
N ALA A 663 24.38 26.35 13.08
CA ALA A 663 23.08 26.46 12.40
C ALA A 663 21.90 26.62 13.37
N LEU A 664 21.92 25.94 14.52
CA LEU A 664 20.89 26.05 15.56
C LEU A 664 20.93 27.41 16.26
N GLU A 665 22.11 27.92 16.59
CA GLU A 665 22.27 29.26 17.20
C GLU A 665 21.83 30.37 16.23
N ALA A 666 22.14 30.25 14.93
CA ALA A 666 21.65 31.16 13.89
C ALA A 666 20.11 31.12 13.73
N ALA A 667 19.49 29.93 13.86
CA ALA A 667 18.03 29.79 13.83
C ALA A 667 17.38 30.44 15.06
N ILE A 668 17.95 30.27 16.25
CA ILE A 668 17.48 30.89 17.50
C ILE A 668 17.63 32.42 17.46
N ALA A 669 18.73 32.94 16.90
CA ALA A 669 18.93 34.37 16.70
C ALA A 669 17.87 34.98 15.77
N ARG A 670 17.58 34.33 14.64
CA ARG A 670 16.52 34.76 13.68
C ARG A 670 15.12 34.70 14.30
N ALA A 671 14.85 33.70 15.14
CA ALA A 671 13.58 33.60 15.88
C ALA A 671 13.43 34.71 16.92
N LYS A 672 14.51 35.09 17.63
CA LYS A 672 14.51 36.21 18.58
C LYS A 672 14.33 37.56 17.88
N ALA A 673 14.99 37.79 16.74
CA ALA A 673 14.85 39.02 15.95
C ALA A 673 13.39 39.25 15.50
N ARG A 674 12.75 38.23 14.90
CA ARG A 674 11.34 38.28 14.49
C ARG A 674 10.37 38.55 15.65
N LYS A 675 10.70 38.08 16.86
CA LYS A 675 9.87 38.30 18.04
C LYS A 675 10.02 39.72 18.62
N ALA A 676 11.17 40.37 18.40
CA ALA A 676 11.38 41.77 18.75
C ALA A 676 10.70 42.73 17.77
N GLU A 677 10.77 42.46 16.45
CA GLU A 677 10.07 43.26 15.42
C GLU A 677 8.54 43.26 15.57
N GLN A 678 7.97 42.20 16.15
CA GLN A 678 6.52 42.10 16.40
C GLN A 678 6.03 42.82 17.68
N GLN A 679 6.91 43.48 18.45
CA GLN A 679 6.55 44.12 19.72
C GLN A 679 6.80 45.64 19.78
N ALA A 680 7.09 46.32 18.65
CA ALA A 680 7.40 47.75 18.64
C ALA A 680 6.72 48.53 17.50
N ALA A 681 5.50 49.04 17.75
CA ALA A 681 4.92 50.24 17.12
C ALA A 681 3.69 50.76 17.93
N PRO A 682 3.34 52.07 17.90
CA PRO A 682 2.48 52.73 18.90
C PRO A 682 1.04 53.06 18.43
N ALA A 683 0.27 53.80 19.26
CA ALA A 683 -1.18 54.04 19.15
C ALA A 683 -1.60 55.48 18.73
N GLU A 684 -2.92 55.72 18.63
CA GLU A 684 -3.69 56.95 18.22
C GLU A 684 -3.86 57.15 16.68
N ALA A 685 -5.01 57.52 16.08
CA ALA A 685 -6.43 57.72 16.51
C ALA A 685 -7.40 57.47 15.27
N PRO A 686 -8.75 57.61 15.36
CA PRO A 686 -9.71 56.80 14.56
C PRO A 686 -10.46 57.55 13.39
N PRO A 687 -11.57 57.03 12.81
CA PRO A 687 -11.67 55.88 11.90
C PRO A 687 -12.33 56.21 10.52
N ALA A 688 -12.30 55.28 9.57
CA ALA A 688 -13.16 55.28 8.38
C ALA A 688 -13.74 53.88 8.13
N GLU A 689 -14.96 53.79 7.58
CA GLU A 689 -15.77 52.57 7.56
C GLU A 689 -15.19 51.41 6.73
N PRO A 690 -15.35 50.15 7.16
CA PRO A 690 -14.91 48.99 6.40
C PRO A 690 -15.91 48.65 5.26
N VAL A 691 -15.46 48.76 4.01
CA VAL A 691 -16.22 48.33 2.83
C VAL A 691 -16.32 46.79 2.81
N ASP A 692 -17.53 46.27 2.53
CA ASP A 692 -17.82 44.82 2.48
C ASP A 692 -16.87 44.07 1.52
N PRO A 693 -16.09 43.07 2.00
CA PRO A 693 -15.17 42.28 1.18
C PRO A 693 -15.86 41.53 0.03
N ARG A 694 -17.19 41.31 0.07
CA ARG A 694 -17.94 40.77 -1.07
C ARG A 694 -17.99 41.72 -2.26
N LYS A 695 -18.04 43.05 -2.04
CA LYS A 695 -18.08 44.03 -3.13
C LYS A 695 -16.78 44.03 -3.93
N ALA A 696 -15.64 44.03 -3.23
CA ALA A 696 -14.31 43.90 -3.84
C ALA A 696 -14.14 42.57 -4.61
N ALA A 697 -14.69 41.45 -4.08
CA ALA A 697 -14.65 40.17 -4.77
C ALA A 697 -15.48 40.15 -6.08
N VAL A 698 -16.64 40.83 -6.10
CA VAL A 698 -17.48 40.96 -7.30
C VAL A 698 -16.81 41.86 -8.35
N GLU A 699 -16.23 42.99 -7.95
CA GLU A 699 -15.48 43.86 -8.88
C GLU A 699 -14.26 43.14 -9.48
N ALA A 700 -13.52 42.36 -8.67
CA ALA A 700 -12.43 41.51 -9.16
C ALA A 700 -12.90 40.39 -10.11
N ALA A 701 -14.11 39.84 -9.91
CA ALA A 701 -14.70 38.86 -10.83
C ALA A 701 -15.11 39.50 -12.17
N ILE A 702 -15.71 40.69 -12.14
CA ILE A 702 -16.09 41.47 -13.34
C ILE A 702 -14.84 41.86 -14.14
N ALA A 703 -13.76 42.28 -13.47
CA ALA A 703 -12.49 42.59 -14.12
C ALA A 703 -11.90 41.36 -14.85
N ARG A 704 -11.91 40.18 -14.21
CA ARG A 704 -11.45 38.91 -14.83
C ARG A 704 -12.33 38.48 -16.00
N ALA A 705 -13.64 38.71 -15.93
CA ALA A 705 -14.57 38.43 -17.04
C ALA A 705 -14.31 39.37 -18.23
N LYS A 706 -14.07 40.66 -17.99
CA LYS A 706 -13.68 41.62 -19.05
C LYS A 706 -12.34 41.26 -19.69
N ALA A 707 -11.33 40.89 -18.91
CA ALA A 707 -10.03 40.45 -19.42
C ALA A 707 -10.15 39.22 -20.34
N ARG A 708 -10.88 38.18 -19.91
CA ARG A 708 -11.12 36.98 -20.75
C ARG A 708 -11.90 37.28 -22.03
N LYS A 709 -12.84 38.23 -22.00
CA LYS A 709 -13.59 38.66 -23.19
C LYS A 709 -12.68 39.38 -24.20
N ALA A 710 -11.71 40.17 -23.71
CA ALA A 710 -10.70 40.80 -24.56
C ALA A 710 -9.71 39.78 -25.16
N GLU A 711 -9.23 38.81 -24.38
CA GLU A 711 -8.37 37.72 -24.88
C GLU A 711 -9.07 36.89 -25.96
N GLN A 712 -10.37 36.59 -25.80
CA GLN A 712 -11.16 35.87 -26.80
C GLN A 712 -11.40 36.70 -28.08
N GLN A 713 -11.52 38.02 -27.98
CA GLN A 713 -11.61 38.91 -29.14
C GLN A 713 -10.27 39.02 -29.88
N ALA A 714 -9.15 39.06 -29.17
CA ALA A 714 -7.82 39.00 -29.79
C ALA A 714 -7.59 37.68 -30.54
N ALA A 715 -7.92 36.54 -29.92
CA ALA A 715 -7.78 35.23 -30.54
C ALA A 715 -8.67 35.02 -31.79
N GLN A 716 -9.79 35.75 -31.91
CA GLN A 716 -10.62 35.74 -33.12
C GLN A 716 -10.05 36.61 -34.26
N ALA A 717 -9.23 37.61 -33.98
CA ALA A 717 -8.57 38.43 -35.00
C ALA A 717 -7.46 37.65 -35.74
N ASP A 718 -6.67 36.83 -35.04
CA ASP A 718 -5.61 36.00 -35.66
C ASP A 718 -6.16 34.86 -36.55
N ILE A 719 -7.38 34.39 -36.28
CA ILE A 719 -8.05 33.39 -37.13
C ILE A 719 -8.56 34.03 -38.44
N ALA A 720 -8.80 35.35 -38.46
CA ALA A 720 -9.23 36.07 -39.66
C ALA A 720 -8.07 36.41 -40.63
N SER A 721 -6.84 36.56 -40.13
CA SER A 721 -5.66 36.89 -40.96
C SER A 721 -5.06 35.68 -41.69
N THR A 722 -5.32 34.46 -41.21
CA THR A 722 -4.71 33.21 -41.71
C THR A 722 -5.56 32.42 -42.71
N ALA A 723 -6.77 32.90 -43.05
CA ALA A 723 -7.73 32.22 -43.92
C ALA A 723 -7.86 32.83 -45.33
N ALA A 724 -6.89 33.65 -45.76
CA ALA A 724 -6.87 34.31 -47.07
C ALA A 724 -6.05 33.55 -48.13
N ASN A 725 -6.36 32.26 -48.35
CA ASN A 725 -6.14 31.56 -49.63
C ASN A 725 -6.99 30.28 -49.69
N ASP A 726 -7.50 29.98 -50.89
CA ASP A 726 -8.08 28.71 -51.34
C ASP A 726 -9.26 28.09 -50.55
N ASP A 727 -10.47 28.67 -50.72
CA ASP A 727 -11.75 27.95 -51.00
C ASP A 727 -12.96 28.93 -51.02
N PRO A 728 -13.65 29.14 -52.17
CA PRO A 728 -14.82 30.02 -52.23
C PRO A 728 -16.03 29.54 -51.40
N ARG A 729 -16.13 28.26 -51.05
CA ARG A 729 -17.20 27.76 -50.14
C ARG A 729 -16.97 28.19 -48.70
N LYS A 730 -15.72 28.29 -48.23
CA LYS A 730 -15.41 28.78 -46.88
C LYS A 730 -15.78 30.26 -46.71
N ALA A 731 -15.55 31.08 -47.73
CA ALA A 731 -15.95 32.49 -47.73
C ALA A 731 -17.47 32.68 -47.56
N ALA A 732 -18.28 31.86 -48.25
CA ALA A 732 -19.74 31.89 -48.12
C ALA A 732 -20.22 31.48 -46.71
N VAL A 733 -19.59 30.47 -46.11
CA VAL A 733 -19.90 30.03 -44.73
C VAL A 733 -19.49 31.08 -43.70
N ALA A 734 -18.33 31.71 -43.85
CA ALA A 734 -17.89 32.82 -42.98
C ALA A 734 -18.86 34.01 -43.05
N ALA A 735 -19.31 34.41 -44.24
CA ALA A 735 -20.30 35.46 -44.43
C ALA A 735 -21.67 35.13 -43.80
N ALA A 736 -22.08 33.86 -43.83
CA ALA A 736 -23.30 33.40 -43.17
C ALA A 736 -23.18 33.46 -41.63
N ILE A 737 -22.04 33.03 -41.07
CA ILE A 737 -21.77 33.09 -39.62
C ILE A 737 -21.75 34.54 -39.14
N ALA A 738 -21.09 35.45 -39.86
CA ALA A 738 -21.07 36.88 -39.54
C ALA A 738 -22.48 37.50 -39.51
N ARG A 739 -23.36 37.15 -40.47
CA ARG A 739 -24.76 37.61 -40.49
C ARG A 739 -25.58 37.09 -39.31
N VAL A 740 -25.34 35.84 -38.88
CA VAL A 740 -26.00 35.27 -37.68
C VAL A 740 -25.52 35.96 -36.40
N GLN A 741 -24.21 36.22 -36.29
CA GLN A 741 -23.65 36.93 -35.13
C GLN A 741 -24.14 38.38 -35.04
N ALA A 742 -24.21 39.10 -36.17
CA ALA A 742 -24.76 40.47 -36.22
C ALA A 742 -26.23 40.53 -35.78
N ARG A 743 -27.07 39.56 -36.20
CA ARG A 743 -28.46 39.42 -35.73
C ARG A 743 -28.57 39.09 -34.24
N LYS A 744 -27.64 38.29 -33.71
CA LYS A 744 -27.62 37.92 -32.29
C LYS A 744 -27.22 39.11 -31.40
N ALA A 745 -26.28 39.93 -31.85
CA ALA A 745 -25.90 41.17 -31.18
C ALA A 745 -27.05 42.20 -31.16
N THR A 746 -27.79 42.35 -32.26
CA THR A 746 -28.98 43.23 -32.30
C THR A 746 -30.13 42.71 -31.43
N GLN A 747 -30.34 41.40 -31.32
CA GLN A 747 -31.32 40.85 -30.37
C GLN A 747 -30.93 41.00 -28.90
N GLN A 748 -29.64 41.04 -28.57
CA GLN A 748 -29.21 41.28 -27.18
C GLN A 748 -29.33 42.75 -26.77
N ALA A 749 -29.10 43.69 -27.69
CA ALA A 749 -29.25 45.12 -27.44
C ALA A 749 -30.70 45.58 -27.16
N VAL A 750 -31.71 44.77 -27.51
CA VAL A 750 -33.14 45.06 -27.28
C VAL A 750 -33.65 44.53 -25.93
N ASN A 751 -32.81 43.79 -25.18
CA ASN A 751 -33.16 43.21 -23.87
C ASN A 751 -32.39 43.85 -22.70
N GLU A 752 -31.67 44.96 -22.90
CA GLU A 752 -30.92 45.69 -21.87
C GLU A 752 -31.28 47.20 -21.81
N GLU A 753 -32.46 47.60 -22.32
CA GLU A 753 -33.17 48.85 -21.97
C GLU A 753 -34.29 48.58 -20.95
#